data_AF-A0A395I660-F1
#
_entry.id   AF-A0A395I660-F1
#
_cell.length_a   1.000
_cell.length_b   1.000
_cell.length_c   1.000
_cell.angle_alpha   90.00
_cell.angle_beta   90.00
_cell.angle_gamma   90.00
#
_symmetry.space_group_name_H-M   'P 1'
#
loop_
_entity.id
_entity.type
_entity.pdbx_description
1 polymer ?
#
loop_
_entity_poly.entity_id
_entity_poly.type
_entity_poly.pdbx_seq_one_letter_code
_entity_poly.pdbx_strand_id
1 'polypeptide(L)'
;MPLPSSSPSSSQNTKRKQSTLASFFTRKSQPLQHGSANNLDRQTKFAENSSEEPIAREKPQHQRDELAHDRKGDDDDDDDEIVAPAPKRSKLNGSHSQGNGLQTSSSAVKEHIPVSQSSQRTDLSRFASSPAAETGAKTKGRPEHDPSEAKQRQKEMEELHQKFVRRLGGADCLIGINRHAAAATEVASTEDIAYGEEDEDPMPPFKSKAGGKKGASKLTPMERQVIDIKRKHKDAVLVVEVGYKFRFFGEDARIAAKELSIVCIPGKLRFDEHPSEAHLDRFASASIPIHRLHVHVKRLVAAGHKVGIVRQIETAALKAAGDNRNAPFERRLTSLYTKGTYIDDIEGLEGPMPAETGGTSPATGYLLCITETNAKGWGNDEKVQVGIVAVQPATGDIIYDDFEDGFMRTEIETRLLHIAPCELLIVGELSKATEKLVQHLSGSKLNVFGDKTRVERAPKPKTAAAESHSHVSSFYAGKMKAASAEDDAQASSLLQKVVNLPEQITICLSAMITHMKEYGLEYVFELTKYFQHFSSRSHMLLNGNTLMSLEIYQNQTDHTTKGSLFWTLDRTQTRFGQRLLRKWVGRPLLDKTALEARVDAVEELQSAGRTVMVERLKSLFAKIKSDLEKSLIRIYYGKCTRPELLTVLQTIQMIAQEFTDVKTPADTGFESTMIGGAIASLPTILDDVVSFLDKINMHAARNDDKYAFFREAEETEDISDHKLGIASVEHDLQEHRSVAGEKLGKSTVDYKSVAGIDYLIEVDNSSPFIKKVPASWAKISGTKKVSRFHTPEVVQLIRQRDQHKEALAAACDRAFRALLAEIATKYQVFRDCVQALATLDCLISLATIAGQPGYVKPQYTDSTCISVEQGRHPMVEQLLLDSYVPNDINLESDKTRALLVTGPNMGGKSSYVRQVALIAIMGQIGSYVPAQSAKLGMLDAVFTRMGAFDNMLAGESTFMVELSETADILKQATPRSLVILDELGRGTSTHDGVAIAQAVLDYMVRSIKSLTLFITHYQHLSSTTHSFPNNELRNVHMHFTESGTGQDEEITFLYEVRGGVAHRSYGLNVARLANLPGPLLEQARQKSKELEEKIRRRKLAGLVSAVGRTVGGSNDGDDEGLMERLISSAEQL
;
A
#
# COMPACT_ATOMS: atom_id res chain seq x y z
N MET A 1 57.62 16.70 -4.87
CA MET A 1 58.53 15.86 -4.05
C MET A 1 58.84 16.60 -2.76
N PRO A 2 59.15 15.92 -1.65
CA PRO A 2 59.39 14.47 -1.51
C PRO A 2 58.14 13.63 -1.14
N LEU A 3 58.34 12.31 -1.03
CA LEU A 3 57.46 11.28 -0.45
C LEU A 3 58.14 10.77 0.85
N PRO A 4 57.43 10.21 1.86
CA PRO A 4 56.86 8.84 1.86
C PRO A 4 55.37 8.80 2.30
N SER A 5 54.48 7.87 1.95
CA SER A 5 54.50 6.41 1.73
C SER A 5 54.39 5.52 2.98
N SER A 6 53.15 5.22 3.42
CA SER A 6 52.82 4.05 4.23
C SER A 6 51.33 3.68 4.09
N SER A 7 51.02 2.39 3.96
CA SER A 7 49.65 1.85 3.94
C SER A 7 49.47 0.79 5.04
N PRO A 8 48.27 0.68 5.66
CA PRO A 8 47.89 -0.46 6.48
C PRO A 8 46.95 -1.43 5.74
N SER A 9 46.80 -2.63 6.28
CA SER A 9 46.30 -3.83 5.57
C SER A 9 44.79 -4.09 5.68
N SER A 10 44.28 -4.80 4.66
CA SER A 10 42.95 -5.42 4.55
C SER A 10 42.42 -6.09 5.83
N SER A 11 41.15 -5.84 6.16
CA SER A 11 40.34 -6.74 6.98
C SER A 11 39.76 -7.88 6.13
N GLN A 12 39.82 -9.10 6.65
CA GLN A 12 39.21 -10.28 6.00
C GLN A 12 37.70 -10.30 6.24
N ASN A 13 36.91 -10.65 5.22
CA ASN A 13 35.47 -10.85 5.39
C ASN A 13 35.00 -12.13 4.67
N THR A 14 34.21 -12.95 5.36
CA THR A 14 34.00 -14.37 5.02
C THR A 14 32.98 -14.57 3.90
N LYS A 15 33.45 -14.76 2.66
CA LYS A 15 32.59 -15.01 1.48
C LYS A 15 31.89 -16.38 1.54
N ARG A 16 30.66 -16.41 2.06
CA ARG A 16 29.74 -17.54 1.93
C ARG A 16 29.21 -17.61 0.48
N LYS A 17 29.84 -18.43 -0.38
CA LYS A 17 29.44 -18.58 -1.79
C LYS A 17 28.05 -19.23 -1.90
N GLN A 18 27.06 -18.49 -2.39
CA GLN A 18 25.93 -19.07 -3.11
C GLN A 18 26.31 -19.25 -4.59
N SER A 19 25.78 -20.30 -5.23
CA SER A 19 26.07 -20.65 -6.63
C SER A 19 25.18 -19.87 -7.59
N THR A 20 25.76 -19.22 -8.60
CA THR A 20 25.04 -18.57 -9.69
C THR A 20 24.57 -19.58 -10.74
N LEU A 21 23.48 -19.25 -11.44
CA LEU A 21 22.79 -20.12 -12.40
C LEU A 21 23.68 -20.69 -13.53
N ALA A 22 24.77 -20.00 -13.88
CA ALA A 22 25.72 -20.43 -14.90
C ALA A 22 26.48 -21.73 -14.54
N SER A 23 26.56 -22.13 -13.27
CA SER A 23 27.36 -23.30 -12.85
C SER A 23 26.71 -24.67 -13.12
N PHE A 24 25.56 -24.72 -13.80
CA PHE A 24 24.81 -25.97 -14.05
C PHE A 24 25.15 -26.69 -15.36
N PHE A 25 25.85 -26.04 -16.31
CA PHE A 25 25.97 -26.53 -17.69
C PHE A 25 27.39 -26.88 -18.16
N THR A 26 28.44 -26.58 -17.39
CA THR A 26 29.84 -26.85 -17.79
C THR A 26 30.39 -28.14 -17.19
N ARG A 27 30.83 -29.08 -18.04
CA ARG A 27 31.58 -30.27 -17.62
C ARG A 27 33.02 -29.88 -17.28
N LYS A 28 33.55 -30.38 -16.15
CA LYS A 28 34.98 -30.33 -15.84
C LYS A 28 35.74 -31.39 -16.65
N SER A 29 36.73 -30.96 -17.43
CA SER A 29 37.78 -31.84 -17.96
C SER A 29 38.82 -32.17 -16.88
N GLN A 30 39.44 -33.35 -16.97
CA GLN A 30 40.61 -33.71 -16.17
C GLN A 30 41.89 -33.50 -16.99
N PRO A 31 42.98 -32.95 -16.41
CA PRO A 31 44.25 -32.83 -17.10
C PRO A 31 45.00 -34.18 -17.11
N LEU A 32 45.54 -34.56 -18.26
CA LEU A 32 46.54 -35.62 -18.39
C LEU A 32 47.94 -35.04 -18.22
N GLN A 33 48.79 -35.69 -17.42
CA GLN A 33 50.24 -35.53 -17.48
C GLN A 33 50.90 -36.92 -17.52
N HIS A 34 51.85 -37.10 -18.44
CA HIS A 34 52.70 -38.28 -18.56
C HIS A 34 54.00 -38.09 -17.77
N GLY A 35 54.55 -39.17 -17.21
CA GLY A 35 55.99 -39.20 -16.88
C GLY A 35 56.46 -40.31 -15.95
N SER A 36 57.10 -41.34 -16.51
CA SER A 36 58.00 -42.32 -15.85
C SER A 36 57.41 -43.27 -14.77
N ALA A 37 57.99 -44.43 -14.49
CA ALA A 37 58.75 -45.37 -15.34
C ALA A 37 58.83 -46.76 -14.66
N ASN A 38 58.93 -47.81 -15.48
CA ASN A 38 59.35 -49.19 -15.16
C ASN A 38 58.66 -49.96 -14.00
N ASN A 39 57.99 -51.06 -14.37
CA ASN A 39 57.64 -52.14 -13.45
C ASN A 39 58.90 -52.89 -12.97
N LEU A 40 58.88 -53.36 -11.72
CA LEU A 40 59.38 -54.69 -11.36
C LEU A 40 58.80 -55.15 -10.01
N ASP A 41 57.90 -56.14 -10.05
CA ASP A 41 57.35 -56.79 -8.85
C ASP A 41 58.41 -57.63 -8.12
N ARG A 42 58.35 -57.68 -6.77
CA ARG A 42 57.81 -58.87 -6.06
C ARG A 42 57.85 -58.82 -4.52
N GLN A 43 56.99 -59.67 -3.94
CA GLN A 43 57.05 -60.23 -2.57
C GLN A 43 56.78 -59.29 -1.38
N THR A 44 56.41 -59.80 -0.19
CA THR A 44 55.12 -60.44 0.18
C THR A 44 55.02 -60.58 1.71
N LYS A 45 53.93 -60.07 2.29
CA LYS A 45 53.25 -60.52 3.54
C LYS A 45 54.05 -61.12 4.72
N PHE A 46 53.97 -60.40 5.84
CA PHE A 46 53.77 -60.85 7.24
C PHE A 46 54.93 -61.44 8.09
N ALA A 47 54.91 -60.99 9.36
CA ALA A 47 55.45 -61.55 10.61
C ALA A 47 56.91 -61.24 11.04
N GLU A 48 57.08 -61.18 12.37
CA GLU A 48 58.30 -61.11 13.22
C GLU A 48 59.20 -59.84 13.08
N ASN A 49 59.74 -59.12 14.09
CA ASN A 49 59.78 -59.12 15.58
C ASN A 49 61.19 -59.35 16.19
N SER A 50 61.55 -58.58 17.24
CA SER A 50 62.82 -58.63 18.04
C SER A 50 64.13 -58.36 17.26
N SER A 51 65.28 -57.96 17.86
CA SER A 51 65.69 -57.48 19.21
C SER A 51 66.98 -56.63 19.01
N GLU A 52 67.65 -55.94 19.96
CA GLU A 52 67.87 -56.04 21.42
C GLU A 52 67.80 -54.62 22.04
N GLU A 53 67.12 -54.34 23.16
CA GLU A 53 67.49 -54.56 24.59
C GLU A 53 68.66 -53.68 25.11
N PRO A 54 68.74 -53.35 26.44
CA PRO A 54 68.05 -53.99 27.58
C PRO A 54 67.33 -53.10 28.64
N ILE A 55 66.33 -53.71 29.31
CA ILE A 55 65.99 -53.65 30.77
C ILE A 55 65.21 -52.45 31.41
N ALA A 56 64.29 -52.83 32.33
CA ALA A 56 63.47 -52.05 33.31
C ALA A 56 62.29 -51.20 32.76
N ARG A 57 61.00 -51.48 33.05
CA ARG A 57 60.22 -51.48 34.34
C ARG A 57 59.98 -50.05 34.89
N GLU A 58 58.80 -49.65 35.39
CA GLU A 58 57.50 -50.34 35.63
C GLU A 58 56.34 -49.30 35.77
N LYS A 59 55.08 -49.76 35.78
CA LYS A 59 53.91 -49.05 36.41
C LYS A 59 53.85 -49.53 37.88
N PRO A 60 53.32 -48.78 38.89
CA PRO A 60 51.90 -48.39 38.89
C PRO A 60 51.44 -47.22 39.82
N GLN A 61 50.10 -47.03 39.84
CA GLN A 61 49.15 -46.75 40.94
C GLN A 61 49.54 -46.04 42.27
N HIS A 62 48.52 -45.31 42.78
CA HIS A 62 48.17 -45.02 44.18
C HIS A 62 48.89 -45.79 45.31
N GLN A 63 49.35 -45.03 46.31
CA GLN A 63 48.79 -44.96 47.68
C GLN A 63 49.26 -43.62 48.30
N ARG A 64 48.47 -42.79 49.00
CA ARG A 64 47.56 -42.91 50.16
C ARG A 64 48.25 -42.58 51.50
N ASP A 65 47.42 -42.18 52.46
CA ASP A 65 47.68 -42.06 53.91
C ASP A 65 48.60 -40.87 54.33
N GLU A 66 48.36 -40.13 55.43
CA GLU A 66 47.26 -40.21 56.42
C GLU A 66 47.00 -38.86 57.15
N LEU A 67 45.73 -38.67 57.57
CA LEU A 67 45.19 -37.96 58.76
C LEU A 67 45.92 -36.76 59.42
N ALA A 68 45.20 -35.64 59.58
CA ALA A 68 44.94 -35.02 60.91
C ALA A 68 43.79 -33.97 60.92
N HIS A 69 43.08 -33.94 62.05
CA HIS A 69 41.94 -33.09 62.49
C HIS A 69 42.26 -31.58 62.68
N ASP A 70 41.32 -30.62 62.92
CA ASP A 70 39.88 -30.71 63.30
C ASP A 70 39.03 -29.43 63.02
N ARG A 71 37.70 -29.59 62.79
CA ARG A 71 36.54 -28.66 63.04
C ARG A 71 36.51 -27.25 62.39
N LYS A 72 35.36 -26.63 62.03
CA LYS A 72 33.90 -26.96 61.87
C LYS A 72 33.24 -25.74 61.18
N GLY A 73 32.12 -25.79 60.45
CA GLY A 73 31.20 -26.87 60.03
C GLY A 73 29.78 -26.32 59.78
N ASP A 74 28.96 -27.04 59.00
CA ASP A 74 27.56 -26.74 58.59
C ASP A 74 27.52 -25.73 57.39
N ASP A 75 27.51 -26.08 56.08
CA ASP A 75 26.91 -27.20 55.27
C ASP A 75 25.42 -26.90 54.92
N ASP A 76 24.78 -27.11 53.73
CA ASP A 76 25.11 -27.30 52.28
C ASP A 76 23.94 -26.60 51.49
N ASP A 77 23.86 -26.32 50.17
CA ASP A 77 24.51 -26.74 48.91
C ASP A 77 24.09 -28.16 48.37
N ASP A 78 24.20 -28.57 47.09
CA ASP A 78 24.80 -28.01 45.85
C ASP A 78 24.02 -28.46 44.56
N ASP A 79 24.47 -28.08 43.36
CA ASP A 79 23.93 -28.44 42.01
C ASP A 79 24.23 -29.91 41.56
N ASP A 80 23.64 -30.38 40.43
CA ASP A 80 24.37 -30.77 39.17
C ASP A 80 23.46 -31.38 38.04
N GLU A 81 24.02 -31.54 36.82
CA GLU A 81 23.35 -31.96 35.57
C GLU A 81 23.74 -33.39 35.05
N ILE A 82 23.33 -33.75 33.82
CA ILE A 82 23.85 -34.82 32.92
C ILE A 82 23.12 -36.20 32.83
N VAL A 83 22.28 -36.31 31.78
CA VAL A 83 22.04 -37.46 30.85
C VAL A 83 21.26 -38.72 31.32
N ALA A 84 20.41 -39.22 30.40
CA ALA A 84 19.44 -40.30 30.59
C ALA A 84 19.96 -41.73 30.40
N PRO A 85 19.24 -42.74 30.92
CA PRO A 85 18.60 -43.71 30.00
C PRO A 85 17.21 -44.21 30.45
N ALA A 86 16.60 -45.08 29.64
CA ALA A 86 15.43 -45.91 29.97
C ALA A 86 15.72 -47.37 29.56
N PRO A 87 14.87 -48.39 29.86
CA PRO A 87 13.74 -48.49 30.80
C PRO A 87 13.82 -49.75 31.72
N LYS A 88 12.91 -49.92 32.71
CA LYS A 88 12.35 -51.26 33.06
C LYS A 88 11.14 -51.30 34.04
N ARG A 89 10.35 -52.37 33.82
CA ARG A 89 9.29 -53.02 34.64
C ARG A 89 9.90 -53.80 35.84
N SER A 90 9.20 -54.39 36.83
CA SER A 90 7.81 -54.37 37.37
C SER A 90 7.66 -55.48 38.46
N LYS A 91 6.67 -55.40 39.37
CA LYS A 91 5.93 -56.52 40.04
C LYS A 91 4.90 -55.91 41.02
N LEU A 92 3.80 -56.52 41.48
CA LEU A 92 3.23 -57.90 41.54
C LEU A 92 1.74 -57.85 41.08
N ASN A 93 0.89 -58.90 40.94
CA ASN A 93 0.99 -60.36 40.77
C ASN A 93 -0.38 -60.91 40.26
N GLY A 94 -0.39 -62.09 39.62
CA GLY A 94 -1.60 -62.92 39.35
C GLY A 94 -2.41 -62.51 38.10
N SER A 95 -2.93 -63.43 37.26
CA SER A 95 -2.93 -64.91 37.29
C SER A 95 -2.73 -65.56 35.89
N HIS A 96 -2.67 -66.89 35.85
CA HIS A 96 -2.36 -67.79 34.72
C HIS A 96 -3.44 -67.84 33.60
N SER A 97 -3.22 -68.37 32.37
CA SER A 97 -2.07 -69.08 31.74
C SER A 97 -2.15 -69.13 30.19
N GLN A 98 -0.98 -69.29 29.53
CA GLN A 98 -0.63 -70.02 28.28
C GLN A 98 -1.68 -70.26 27.14
N GLY A 99 -1.33 -70.19 25.84
CA GLY A 99 -0.03 -69.89 25.21
C GLY A 99 0.00 -70.23 23.69
N ASN A 100 1.11 -69.87 23.01
CA ASN A 100 1.44 -70.09 21.57
C ASN A 100 0.53 -69.39 20.53
N GLY A 101 1.01 -69.04 19.32
CA GLY A 101 2.40 -68.95 18.84
C GLY A 101 2.55 -68.77 17.31
N LEU A 102 3.49 -67.90 16.91
CA LEU A 102 4.29 -67.87 15.66
C LEU A 102 3.68 -67.75 14.23
N GLN A 103 4.40 -66.96 13.41
CA GLN A 103 4.79 -67.17 11.99
C GLN A 103 3.91 -66.78 10.76
N THR A 104 4.56 -65.97 9.90
CA THR A 104 4.68 -66.02 8.41
C THR A 104 3.50 -65.87 7.43
N SER A 105 3.69 -64.88 6.53
CA SER A 105 3.60 -64.93 5.05
C SER A 105 2.26 -64.99 4.27
N SER A 106 2.34 -64.35 3.09
CA SER A 106 1.69 -64.69 1.80
C SER A 106 0.16 -64.62 1.63
N SER A 107 -0.24 -63.55 0.91
CA SER A 107 -1.07 -63.57 -0.31
C SER A 107 -2.55 -64.01 -0.31
N ALA A 108 -3.33 -63.21 -1.06
CA ALA A 108 -4.43 -63.58 -1.97
C ALA A 108 -5.89 -63.74 -1.45
N VAL A 109 -6.72 -62.78 -1.93
CA VAL A 109 -7.98 -63.01 -2.69
C VAL A 109 -9.26 -63.51 -1.95
N LYS A 110 -10.25 -62.59 -1.93
CA LYS A 110 -11.74 -62.75 -2.01
C LYS A 110 -12.59 -63.25 -0.81
N GLU A 111 -13.53 -62.35 -0.45
CA GLU A 111 -15.01 -62.54 -0.38
C GLU A 111 -15.75 -63.22 0.81
N HIS A 112 -16.61 -62.37 1.43
CA HIS A 112 -17.99 -62.59 1.92
C HIS A 112 -18.33 -63.28 3.28
N ILE A 113 -18.85 -62.43 4.20
CA ILE A 113 -20.19 -62.50 4.89
C ILE A 113 -20.49 -63.79 5.71
N PRO A 114 -20.79 -63.70 7.05
CA PRO A 114 -22.12 -63.20 7.50
C PRO A 114 -22.32 -62.53 8.90
N VAL A 115 -23.25 -61.54 8.92
CA VAL A 115 -24.39 -61.36 9.86
C VAL A 115 -24.28 -60.65 11.26
N SER A 116 -25.23 -59.69 11.43
CA SER A 116 -25.89 -59.08 12.63
C SER A 116 -25.15 -58.29 13.74
N GLN A 117 -25.51 -56.98 13.82
CA GLN A 117 -26.12 -56.22 14.97
C GLN A 117 -25.63 -56.48 16.42
N SER A 118 -25.43 -55.49 17.32
CA SER A 118 -25.51 -54.00 17.35
C SER A 118 -24.76 -53.49 18.63
N SER A 119 -24.55 -52.21 19.00
CA SER A 119 -25.28 -50.95 18.73
C SER A 119 -24.48 -49.66 19.11
N GLN A 120 -24.83 -48.55 18.43
CA GLN A 120 -24.83 -47.12 18.86
C GLN A 120 -23.58 -46.30 19.30
N ARG A 121 -23.57 -45.04 18.78
CA ARG A 121 -22.97 -43.76 19.27
C ARG A 121 -21.45 -43.52 19.17
N THR A 122 -20.93 -42.31 18.87
CA THR A 122 -21.24 -41.28 17.83
C THR A 122 -20.28 -40.10 17.99
N ASP A 123 -19.58 -39.68 16.92
CA ASP A 123 -18.73 -38.46 16.90
C ASP A 123 -18.85 -37.69 15.57
N LEU A 124 -18.92 -36.36 15.65
CA LEU A 124 -18.87 -35.39 14.54
C LEU A 124 -18.34 -34.04 15.07
N SER A 125 -17.63 -33.20 14.32
CA SER A 125 -16.96 -33.39 13.02
C SER A 125 -15.99 -32.22 12.73
N ARG A 126 -15.06 -32.41 11.79
CA ARG A 126 -14.34 -31.33 11.09
C ARG A 126 -14.42 -31.60 9.60
N PHE A 127 -14.73 -30.57 8.81
CA PHE A 127 -14.63 -30.60 7.35
C PHE A 127 -13.47 -29.71 6.88
N ALA A 128 -12.79 -30.15 5.83
CA ALA A 128 -11.83 -29.37 5.06
C ALA A 128 -12.29 -29.36 3.60
N SER A 129 -11.98 -28.29 2.86
CA SER A 129 -12.51 -28.03 1.52
C SER A 129 -11.40 -27.79 0.50
N SER A 130 -11.30 -28.66 -0.51
CA SER A 130 -10.61 -28.38 -1.78
C SER A 130 -11.07 -29.42 -2.83
N PRO A 131 -11.60 -28.99 -3.99
CA PRO A 131 -11.72 -29.86 -5.16
C PRO A 131 -10.38 -29.92 -5.91
N ALA A 132 -10.07 -31.07 -6.52
CA ALA A 132 -8.95 -31.23 -7.44
C ALA A 132 -9.46 -31.28 -8.90
N ALA A 133 -8.56 -31.08 -9.86
CA ALA A 133 -8.92 -30.91 -11.27
C ALA A 133 -9.25 -32.22 -12.01
N GLU A 134 -10.09 -32.12 -13.05
CA GLU A 134 -10.27 -33.16 -14.06
C GLU A 134 -9.46 -32.84 -15.33
N THR A 135 -8.72 -33.83 -15.84
CA THR A 135 -8.11 -33.80 -17.18
C THR A 135 -8.91 -34.75 -18.10
N GLY A 136 -9.57 -34.21 -19.12
CA GLY A 136 -10.57 -34.96 -19.89
C GLY A 136 -10.05 -35.83 -21.04
N ALA A 137 -10.91 -36.72 -21.56
CA ALA A 137 -10.64 -37.53 -22.75
C ALA A 137 -11.90 -37.81 -23.61
N LYS A 138 -11.92 -37.24 -24.82
CA LYS A 138 -12.53 -37.73 -26.08
C LYS A 138 -13.87 -38.51 -26.04
N THR A 139 -14.94 -37.77 -26.33
CA THR A 139 -16.07 -38.12 -27.23
C THR A 139 -16.18 -39.54 -27.83
N LYS A 140 -17.35 -40.17 -27.63
CA LYS A 140 -18.26 -40.65 -28.71
C LYS A 140 -19.59 -41.21 -28.19
N GLY A 141 -20.67 -40.97 -28.94
CA GLY A 141 -21.93 -41.74 -28.87
C GLY A 141 -23.02 -41.23 -27.90
N ARG A 142 -24.09 -40.66 -28.44
CA ARG A 142 -25.46 -40.80 -27.87
C ARG A 142 -26.09 -42.05 -28.47
N PRO A 143 -27.02 -42.70 -27.74
CA PRO A 143 -28.39 -42.74 -28.23
C PRO A 143 -29.34 -41.93 -27.33
N GLU A 144 -30.57 -41.77 -27.78
CA GLU A 144 -31.64 -41.04 -27.09
C GLU A 144 -32.36 -41.95 -26.09
N HIS A 145 -32.94 -41.38 -25.02
CA HIS A 145 -33.86 -42.13 -24.17
C HIS A 145 -35.02 -41.25 -23.67
N ASP A 146 -36.20 -41.56 -24.19
CA ASP A 146 -37.55 -41.44 -23.63
C ASP A 146 -37.93 -40.26 -22.70
N PRO A 147 -38.79 -39.32 -23.15
CA PRO A 147 -39.38 -38.27 -22.31
C PRO A 147 -40.24 -38.73 -21.12
N SER A 148 -40.65 -40.00 -21.06
CA SER A 148 -41.52 -40.52 -19.98
C SER A 148 -40.84 -40.60 -18.62
N GLU A 149 -39.57 -41.04 -18.56
CA GLU A 149 -38.84 -41.17 -17.28
C GLU A 149 -38.67 -39.83 -16.56
N ALA A 150 -38.57 -38.72 -17.30
CA ALA A 150 -38.42 -37.39 -16.71
C ALA A 150 -39.67 -36.97 -15.91
N LYS A 151 -40.86 -37.22 -16.45
CA LYS A 151 -42.14 -37.00 -15.74
C LYS A 151 -42.30 -37.95 -14.56
N GLN A 152 -41.83 -39.19 -14.70
CA GLN A 152 -41.95 -40.18 -13.63
C GLN A 152 -41.07 -39.81 -12.42
N ARG A 153 -39.82 -39.40 -12.64
CA ARG A 153 -38.93 -38.88 -11.58
C ARG A 153 -39.45 -37.57 -10.94
N GLN A 154 -40.07 -36.67 -11.71
CA GLN A 154 -40.74 -35.49 -11.11
C GLN A 154 -41.89 -35.91 -10.19
N LYS A 155 -42.73 -36.86 -10.60
CA LYS A 155 -43.86 -37.33 -9.80
C LYS A 155 -43.43 -38.06 -8.51
N GLU A 156 -42.36 -38.85 -8.57
CA GLU A 156 -41.75 -39.47 -7.38
C GLU A 156 -41.16 -38.43 -6.42
N MET A 157 -40.57 -37.35 -6.95
CA MET A 157 -40.05 -36.23 -6.17
C MET A 157 -41.17 -35.41 -5.51
N GLU A 158 -42.29 -35.17 -6.20
CA GLU A 158 -43.50 -34.59 -5.59
C GLU A 158 -44.12 -35.51 -4.54
N GLU A 159 -44.18 -36.83 -4.76
CA GLU A 159 -44.66 -37.77 -3.75
C GLU A 159 -43.74 -37.81 -2.52
N LEU A 160 -42.43 -37.74 -2.69
CA LEU A 160 -41.48 -37.61 -1.58
C LEU A 160 -41.66 -36.29 -0.85
N HIS A 161 -41.89 -35.18 -1.56
CA HIS A 161 -42.19 -33.88 -0.96
C HIS A 161 -43.51 -33.90 -0.18
N GLN A 162 -44.59 -34.47 -0.73
CA GLN A 162 -45.87 -34.63 -0.02
C GLN A 162 -45.78 -35.59 1.17
N LYS A 163 -44.97 -36.67 1.09
CA LYS A 163 -44.68 -37.57 2.21
C LYS A 163 -43.84 -36.88 3.30
N PHE A 164 -42.96 -35.95 2.93
CA PHE A 164 -42.21 -35.11 3.86
C PHE A 164 -43.11 -34.07 4.55
N VAL A 165 -43.94 -33.35 3.79
CA VAL A 165 -44.92 -32.38 4.31
C VAL A 165 -45.96 -33.05 5.21
N ARG A 166 -46.50 -34.22 4.85
CA ARG A 166 -47.37 -35.02 5.73
C ARG A 166 -46.70 -35.46 7.04
N ARG A 167 -45.37 -35.49 7.10
CA ARG A 167 -44.60 -35.86 8.30
C ARG A 167 -44.32 -34.66 9.22
N LEU A 168 -44.62 -33.45 8.76
CA LEU A 168 -44.59 -32.18 9.50
C LEU A 168 -46.02 -31.67 9.77
N GLY A 169 -46.95 -32.59 10.06
CA GLY A 169 -48.35 -32.28 10.29
C GLY A 169 -48.58 -31.27 11.42
N GLY A 170 -49.39 -30.25 11.14
CA GLY A 170 -49.84 -29.27 12.13
C GLY A 170 -51.04 -29.76 12.95
N ALA A 171 -51.74 -28.80 13.56
CA ALA A 171 -53.02 -29.01 14.25
C ALA A 171 -54.13 -29.43 13.24
N ASP A 172 -55.28 -29.98 13.63
CA ASP A 172 -55.99 -29.95 14.93
C ASP A 172 -56.68 -31.28 15.28
N CYS A 173 -57.01 -31.45 16.57
CA CYS A 173 -58.15 -32.25 17.02
C CYS A 173 -58.82 -31.60 18.24
N LEU A 174 -60.08 -31.19 18.08
CA LEU A 174 -60.83 -30.30 18.97
C LEU A 174 -61.78 -31.04 19.92
N ILE A 175 -61.85 -30.59 21.17
CA ILE A 175 -63.11 -30.47 21.96
C ILE A 175 -62.97 -29.20 22.84
N GLY A 176 -63.85 -28.20 22.81
CA GLY A 176 -64.95 -27.94 21.88
C GLY A 176 -65.84 -26.75 22.31
N ILE A 177 -66.70 -26.27 21.40
CA ILE A 177 -67.93 -25.49 21.65
C ILE A 177 -67.76 -24.11 22.35
N ASN A 178 -67.72 -23.00 21.60
CA ASN A 178 -68.97 -22.33 21.20
C ASN A 178 -68.83 -21.22 20.12
N ARG A 179 -69.95 -21.05 19.41
CA ARG A 179 -70.40 -20.05 18.42
C ARG A 179 -70.13 -18.56 18.77
N HIS A 180 -70.20 -17.55 17.88
CA HIS A 180 -70.94 -17.38 16.59
C HIS A 180 -70.28 -16.35 15.62
N ALA A 181 -70.42 -16.57 14.30
CA ALA A 181 -70.59 -15.57 13.19
C ALA A 181 -69.53 -14.46 12.90
N ALA A 182 -69.45 -13.83 11.72
CA ALA A 182 -69.72 -14.19 10.30
C ALA A 182 -69.27 -13.04 9.34
N ALA A 183 -69.11 -13.33 8.03
CA ALA A 183 -68.98 -12.37 6.90
C ALA A 183 -67.72 -11.45 6.83
N ALA A 184 -67.30 -10.90 5.68
CA ALA A 184 -67.46 -11.34 4.28
C ALA A 184 -66.40 -10.70 3.33
N THR A 185 -66.18 -11.41 2.23
CA THR A 185 -65.47 -11.14 0.96
C THR A 185 -65.72 -9.78 0.29
N GLU A 186 -64.74 -9.23 -0.46
CA GLU A 186 -64.79 -9.04 -1.94
C GLU A 186 -63.49 -8.45 -2.56
N VAL A 187 -63.40 -8.37 -3.90
CA VAL A 187 -62.18 -8.10 -4.70
C VAL A 187 -62.51 -7.32 -5.99
N ALA A 188 -61.78 -6.25 -6.33
CA ALA A 188 -61.75 -5.63 -7.67
C ALA A 188 -60.51 -4.72 -7.90
N SER A 189 -60.21 -4.43 -9.18
CA SER A 189 -59.17 -3.49 -9.69
C SER A 189 -59.70 -2.02 -9.73
N THR A 190 -58.99 -0.94 -10.11
CA THR A 190 -58.08 -0.73 -11.27
C THR A 190 -57.22 0.56 -11.07
N GLU A 191 -56.57 1.08 -12.12
CA GLU A 191 -55.52 2.13 -12.11
C GLU A 191 -56.09 3.58 -12.25
N ASP A 192 -55.45 4.60 -11.62
CA ASP A 192 -54.81 5.76 -12.31
C ASP A 192 -54.32 6.94 -11.41
N ILE A 193 -53.05 7.33 -11.63
CA ILE A 193 -52.37 8.66 -11.71
C ILE A 193 -52.93 9.94 -10.98
N ALA A 194 -52.01 10.67 -10.29
CA ALA A 194 -51.86 12.16 -10.16
C ALA A 194 -51.81 12.82 -8.74
N TYR A 195 -50.66 13.44 -8.46
CA TYR A 195 -50.34 14.67 -7.67
C TYR A 195 -51.18 15.16 -6.46
N GLY A 196 -50.46 15.54 -5.38
CA GLY A 196 -50.92 16.43 -4.30
C GLY A 196 -49.98 16.42 -3.09
N GLU A 197 -49.60 17.59 -2.56
CA GLU A 197 -48.83 17.76 -1.31
C GLU A 197 -49.76 18.19 -0.16
N GLU A 198 -49.45 17.81 1.08
CA GLU A 198 -49.30 18.68 2.28
C GLU A 198 -49.16 17.84 3.58
N ASP A 199 -48.69 18.45 4.67
CA ASP A 199 -48.33 17.82 5.95
C ASP A 199 -49.52 17.53 6.88
N GLU A 200 -49.43 16.49 7.73
CA GLU A 200 -50.16 16.47 9.02
C GLU A 200 -49.47 15.62 10.11
N ASP A 201 -49.42 16.14 11.35
CA ASP A 201 -48.75 15.56 12.53
C ASP A 201 -49.56 14.46 13.24
N PRO A 202 -48.98 13.29 13.57
CA PRO A 202 -49.59 12.33 14.49
C PRO A 202 -49.46 12.72 15.97
N MET A 203 -50.54 13.23 16.55
CA MET A 203 -50.66 13.57 17.98
C MET A 203 -50.64 12.32 18.93
N PRO A 204 -50.58 12.49 20.27
CA PRO A 204 -49.87 11.53 21.14
C PRO A 204 -50.62 10.23 21.51
N PRO A 205 -49.87 9.16 21.89
CA PRO A 205 -50.46 7.89 22.32
C PRO A 205 -51.21 7.99 23.66
N PHE A 206 -52.43 7.46 23.68
CA PHE A 206 -53.33 7.41 24.84
C PHE A 206 -52.73 6.70 26.06
N LYS A 207 -53.07 7.19 27.26
CA LYS A 207 -52.84 6.49 28.52
C LYS A 207 -53.91 5.41 28.75
N SER A 208 -53.55 4.13 28.64
CA SER A 208 -54.33 3.03 29.21
C SER A 208 -53.57 2.36 30.36
N LYS A 209 -54.20 2.30 31.55
CA LYS A 209 -53.65 1.57 32.70
C LYS A 209 -54.09 0.10 32.64
N ALA A 210 -53.22 -0.78 32.16
CA ALA A 210 -53.36 -2.22 32.31
C ALA A 210 -52.03 -2.83 32.78
N GLY A 211 -52.07 -3.59 33.89
CA GLY A 211 -50.89 -4.09 34.61
C GLY A 211 -50.18 -5.28 33.96
N GLY A 212 -49.78 -5.19 32.70
CA GLY A 212 -48.96 -6.20 32.04
C GLY A 212 -47.46 -5.97 32.27
N LYS A 213 -46.75 -6.93 32.87
CA LYS A 213 -45.27 -6.89 32.95
C LYS A 213 -44.67 -7.05 31.55
N LYS A 214 -44.35 -5.92 30.87
CA LYS A 214 -43.47 -5.94 29.70
C LYS A 214 -42.13 -6.57 30.11
N GLY A 215 -41.69 -7.60 29.39
CA GLY A 215 -40.35 -8.16 29.58
C GLY A 215 -39.31 -7.08 29.28
N ALA A 216 -38.58 -6.64 30.32
CA ALA A 216 -37.49 -5.69 30.12
C ALA A 216 -36.36 -6.40 29.34
N SER A 217 -35.91 -5.82 28.22
CA SER A 217 -34.72 -6.33 27.53
C SER A 217 -33.55 -6.36 28.52
N LYS A 218 -32.88 -7.51 28.60
CA LYS A 218 -31.80 -7.81 29.56
C LYS A 218 -30.57 -6.89 29.40
N LEU A 219 -30.50 -6.15 28.29
CA LEU A 219 -29.41 -5.22 27.95
C LEU A 219 -29.25 -4.11 28.99
N THR A 220 -28.02 -3.92 29.48
CA THR A 220 -27.67 -2.83 30.40
C THR A 220 -27.79 -1.46 29.72
N PRO A 221 -27.93 -0.35 30.47
CA PRO A 221 -28.02 1.00 29.89
C PRO A 221 -26.82 1.38 29.00
N MET A 222 -25.61 0.91 29.34
CA MET A 222 -24.40 1.10 28.52
C MET A 222 -24.48 0.30 27.21
N GLU A 223 -24.93 -0.96 27.25
CA GLU A 223 -25.07 -1.78 26.03
C GLU A 223 -26.12 -1.19 25.08
N ARG A 224 -27.18 -0.58 25.60
CA ARG A 224 -28.17 0.17 24.79
C ARG A 224 -27.52 1.35 24.07
N GLN A 225 -26.77 2.22 24.77
CA GLN A 225 -25.98 3.29 24.14
C GLN A 225 -25.08 2.77 23.02
N VAL A 226 -24.35 1.66 23.26
CA VAL A 226 -23.45 1.06 22.25
C VAL A 226 -24.22 0.55 21.03
N ILE A 227 -25.38 -0.10 21.23
CA ILE A 227 -26.25 -0.55 20.13
C ILE A 227 -26.80 0.65 19.36
N ASP A 228 -27.24 1.72 20.03
CA ASP A 228 -27.80 2.90 19.38
C ASP A 228 -26.76 3.66 18.53
N ILE A 229 -25.47 3.64 18.93
CA ILE A 229 -24.34 4.11 18.11
C ILE A 229 -24.07 3.12 16.96
N LYS A 230 -24.01 1.81 17.22
CA LYS A 230 -23.76 0.77 16.20
C LYS A 230 -24.86 0.70 15.13
N ARG A 231 -26.12 1.05 15.46
CA ARG A 231 -27.21 1.16 14.47
C ARG A 231 -26.97 2.27 13.45
N LYS A 232 -26.26 3.35 13.83
CA LYS A 232 -25.90 4.47 12.95
C LYS A 232 -24.66 4.13 12.10
N HIS A 233 -23.62 3.58 12.72
CA HIS A 233 -22.36 3.23 12.04
C HIS A 233 -22.16 1.70 12.04
N LYS A 234 -22.98 0.99 11.23
CA LYS A 234 -22.98 -0.49 11.19
C LYS A 234 -21.69 -1.08 10.61
N ASP A 235 -21.09 -0.38 9.65
CA ASP A 235 -19.86 -0.76 8.93
C ASP A 235 -18.57 -0.44 9.71
N ALA A 236 -18.66 0.36 10.78
CA ALA A 236 -17.53 0.74 11.62
C ALA A 236 -17.34 -0.23 12.81
N VAL A 237 -16.11 -0.69 13.05
CA VAL A 237 -15.69 -1.42 14.24
C VAL A 237 -15.60 -0.45 15.42
N LEU A 238 -16.42 -0.63 16.46
CA LEU A 238 -16.51 0.33 17.57
C LEU A 238 -15.54 0.02 18.71
N VAL A 239 -14.75 1.04 19.10
CA VAL A 239 -13.76 1.03 20.17
C VAL A 239 -14.30 1.89 21.32
N VAL A 240 -14.94 1.26 22.31
CA VAL A 240 -15.75 1.96 23.32
C VAL A 240 -15.02 2.13 24.65
N GLU A 241 -14.97 3.34 25.18
CA GLU A 241 -14.31 3.67 26.44
C GLU A 241 -15.15 3.23 27.67
N VAL A 242 -14.57 2.35 28.51
CA VAL A 242 -15.21 1.75 29.69
C VAL A 242 -14.27 1.83 30.89
N GLY A 243 -14.11 3.04 31.43
CA GLY A 243 -13.15 3.34 32.48
C GLY A 243 -11.73 3.33 31.91
N TYR A 244 -10.76 2.76 32.63
CA TYR A 244 -9.32 2.73 32.27
C TYR A 244 -8.96 1.94 30.99
N LYS A 245 -9.94 1.48 30.20
CA LYS A 245 -9.74 0.60 29.03
C LYS A 245 -10.81 0.82 27.96
N PHE A 246 -10.44 0.51 26.72
CA PHE A 246 -11.38 0.37 25.62
C PHE A 246 -11.87 -1.08 25.52
N ARG A 247 -13.12 -1.25 25.10
CA ARG A 247 -13.81 -2.53 24.97
C ARG A 247 -14.52 -2.62 23.61
N PHE A 248 -14.39 -3.78 22.97
CA PHE A 248 -15.12 -4.17 21.78
C PHE A 248 -16.30 -5.05 22.18
N PHE A 249 -17.38 -5.06 21.40
CA PHE A 249 -18.60 -5.83 21.68
C PHE A 249 -19.07 -6.63 20.46
N GLY A 250 -19.66 -7.80 20.68
CA GLY A 250 -20.28 -8.61 19.62
C GLY A 250 -19.29 -9.00 18.52
N GLU A 251 -19.70 -8.82 17.27
CA GLU A 251 -18.87 -9.08 16.08
C GLU A 251 -17.58 -8.24 16.05
N ASP A 252 -17.62 -6.99 16.52
CA ASP A 252 -16.43 -6.12 16.61
C ASP A 252 -15.35 -6.73 17.52
N ALA A 253 -15.76 -7.46 18.56
CA ALA A 253 -14.83 -8.19 19.43
C ALA A 253 -14.21 -9.42 18.75
N ARG A 254 -14.93 -10.08 17.83
CA ARG A 254 -14.41 -11.18 17.02
C ARG A 254 -13.41 -10.70 15.97
N ILE A 255 -13.70 -9.57 15.32
CA ILE A 255 -12.79 -8.89 14.39
C ILE A 255 -11.52 -8.45 15.14
N ALA A 256 -11.68 -7.72 16.24
CA ALA A 256 -10.56 -7.26 17.05
C ALA A 256 -9.68 -8.41 17.55
N ALA A 257 -10.27 -9.52 18.01
CA ALA A 257 -9.51 -10.70 18.42
C ALA A 257 -8.70 -11.33 17.28
N LYS A 258 -9.27 -11.42 16.08
CA LYS A 258 -8.58 -11.94 14.89
C LYS A 258 -7.41 -11.03 14.46
N GLU A 259 -7.66 -9.75 14.21
CA GLU A 259 -6.64 -8.88 13.61
C GLU A 259 -5.62 -8.33 14.64
N LEU A 260 -6.00 -8.18 15.91
CA LEU A 260 -5.11 -7.70 16.97
C LEU A 260 -4.41 -8.82 17.76
N SER A 261 -4.84 -10.07 17.58
CA SER A 261 -4.34 -11.24 18.32
C SER A 261 -4.63 -11.16 19.83
N ILE A 262 -5.81 -10.64 20.20
CA ILE A 262 -6.25 -10.47 21.60
C ILE A 262 -7.37 -11.45 21.96
N VAL A 263 -7.54 -11.75 23.25
CA VAL A 263 -8.56 -12.71 23.72
C VAL A 263 -9.97 -12.14 23.54
N CYS A 264 -10.84 -12.85 22.80
CA CYS A 264 -12.28 -12.63 22.82
C CYS A 264 -12.92 -13.44 23.96
N ILE A 265 -13.56 -12.76 24.91
CA ILE A 265 -14.42 -13.39 25.90
C ILE A 265 -15.73 -13.78 25.18
N PRO A 266 -16.19 -15.05 25.24
CA PRO A 266 -17.38 -15.50 24.52
C PRO A 266 -18.68 -14.89 25.07
N GLY A 267 -19.67 -14.76 24.18
CA GLY A 267 -21.00 -14.19 24.44
C GLY A 267 -21.74 -13.98 23.11
N LYS A 268 -22.85 -13.22 23.12
CA LYS A 268 -23.58 -12.84 21.90
C LYS A 268 -22.65 -12.17 20.89
N LEU A 269 -22.68 -12.62 19.65
CA LEU A 269 -21.95 -12.01 18.54
C LEU A 269 -22.82 -10.97 17.82
N ARG A 270 -24.11 -11.26 17.66
CA ARG A 270 -25.05 -10.41 16.94
C ARG A 270 -25.62 -9.27 17.78
N PHE A 271 -25.94 -8.15 17.13
CA PHE A 271 -26.58 -6.98 17.75
C PHE A 271 -28.12 -6.98 17.59
N ASP A 272 -28.69 -7.82 16.73
CA ASP A 272 -30.11 -8.19 16.75
C ASP A 272 -30.41 -9.20 17.86
N GLU A 273 -31.56 -9.10 18.52
CA GLU A 273 -32.00 -10.04 19.58
C GLU A 273 -32.48 -11.38 18.96
N HIS A 274 -31.62 -12.04 18.19
CA HIS A 274 -31.94 -13.25 17.42
C HIS A 274 -32.19 -14.47 18.33
N PRO A 275 -33.24 -15.29 18.09
CA PRO A 275 -33.61 -16.41 18.97
C PRO A 275 -32.49 -17.42 19.23
N SER A 276 -31.59 -17.66 18.28
CA SER A 276 -30.45 -18.59 18.44
C SER A 276 -29.47 -18.17 19.55
N GLU A 277 -29.31 -16.86 19.78
CA GLU A 277 -28.39 -16.32 20.79
C GLU A 277 -29.11 -15.88 22.07
N ALA A 278 -30.43 -16.08 22.18
CA ALA A 278 -31.25 -15.69 23.33
C ALA A 278 -30.82 -16.33 24.67
N HIS A 279 -30.10 -17.46 24.60
CA HIS A 279 -29.53 -18.15 25.76
C HIS A 279 -28.27 -17.49 26.36
N LEU A 280 -27.71 -16.47 25.70
CA LEU A 280 -26.50 -15.75 26.14
C LEU A 280 -26.89 -14.38 26.75
N ASP A 281 -26.49 -14.15 28.01
CA ASP A 281 -26.86 -12.95 28.76
C ASP A 281 -25.93 -11.74 28.59
N ARG A 282 -24.84 -11.88 27.83
CA ARG A 282 -23.83 -10.83 27.60
C ARG A 282 -23.29 -10.90 26.18
N PHE A 283 -22.84 -9.77 25.62
CA PHE A 283 -22.07 -9.75 24.38
C PHE A 283 -20.69 -10.38 24.54
N ALA A 284 -20.20 -10.98 23.46
CA ALA A 284 -18.79 -11.29 23.28
C ALA A 284 -17.97 -9.99 23.40
N SER A 285 -16.77 -10.05 23.97
CA SER A 285 -15.97 -8.83 24.15
C SER A 285 -14.47 -9.06 24.23
N ALA A 286 -13.72 -8.17 23.58
CA ALA A 286 -12.27 -8.02 23.74
C ALA A 286 -11.98 -6.66 24.41
N SER A 287 -10.76 -6.43 24.90
CA SER A 287 -10.39 -5.17 25.56
C SER A 287 -8.91 -4.83 25.41
N ILE A 288 -8.60 -3.52 25.40
CA ILE A 288 -7.23 -2.98 25.31
C ILE A 288 -7.06 -1.80 26.30
N PRO A 289 -5.86 -1.56 26.87
CA PRO A 289 -5.59 -0.38 27.71
C PRO A 289 -5.72 0.93 26.93
N ILE A 290 -6.09 2.03 27.59
CA ILE A 290 -6.19 3.37 26.96
C ILE A 290 -4.90 3.75 26.22
N HIS A 291 -3.74 3.60 26.87
CA HIS A 291 -2.45 3.98 26.30
C HIS A 291 -2.00 3.12 25.09
N ARG A 292 -2.72 2.05 24.73
CA ARG A 292 -2.46 1.24 23.52
C ARG A 292 -3.43 1.54 22.37
N LEU A 293 -4.36 2.48 22.54
CA LEU A 293 -5.41 2.82 21.57
C LEU A 293 -4.87 2.99 20.14
N HIS A 294 -3.92 3.91 19.94
CA HIS A 294 -3.38 4.25 18.61
C HIS A 294 -2.74 3.04 17.93
N VAL A 295 -1.97 2.23 18.66
CA VAL A 295 -1.32 1.00 18.15
C VAL A 295 -2.34 -0.02 17.62
N HIS A 296 -3.47 -0.17 18.31
CA HIS A 296 -4.52 -1.10 17.90
C HIS A 296 -5.44 -0.53 16.83
N VAL A 297 -5.74 0.77 16.86
CA VAL A 297 -6.49 1.46 15.79
C VAL A 297 -5.71 1.41 14.47
N LYS A 298 -4.40 1.71 14.46
CA LYS A 298 -3.57 1.61 13.26
C LYS A 298 -3.59 0.21 12.65
N ARG A 299 -3.49 -0.85 13.47
CA ARG A 299 -3.60 -2.25 13.00
C ARG A 299 -4.96 -2.58 12.37
N LEU A 300 -6.07 -2.11 12.95
CA LEU A 300 -7.41 -2.34 12.39
C LEU A 300 -7.64 -1.57 11.08
N VAL A 301 -7.16 -0.32 11.00
CA VAL A 301 -7.22 0.51 9.78
C VAL A 301 -6.34 -0.06 8.67
N ALA A 302 -5.13 -0.52 8.99
CA ALA A 302 -4.24 -1.18 8.03
C ALA A 302 -4.85 -2.47 7.47
N ALA A 303 -5.59 -3.23 8.29
CA ALA A 303 -6.37 -4.39 7.87
C ALA A 303 -7.63 -4.04 7.02
N GLY A 304 -7.93 -2.75 6.81
CA GLY A 304 -8.99 -2.27 5.93
C GLY A 304 -10.34 -1.97 6.61
N HIS A 305 -10.42 -2.03 7.95
CA HIS A 305 -11.65 -1.72 8.67
C HIS A 305 -11.86 -0.21 8.84
N LYS A 306 -13.12 0.26 8.72
CA LYS A 306 -13.56 1.54 9.30
C LYS A 306 -13.60 1.36 10.82
N VAL A 307 -13.02 2.27 11.59
CA VAL A 307 -12.86 2.17 13.06
C VAL A 307 -13.42 3.43 13.73
N GLY A 308 -14.40 3.25 14.62
CA GLY A 308 -15.02 4.35 15.35
C GLY A 308 -14.59 4.37 16.83
N ILE A 309 -13.98 5.47 17.28
CA ILE A 309 -13.62 5.66 18.69
C ILE A 309 -14.77 6.35 19.43
N VAL A 310 -15.30 5.68 20.45
CA VAL A 310 -16.40 6.15 21.28
C VAL A 310 -15.88 6.46 22.68
N ARG A 311 -15.74 7.74 23.00
CA ARG A 311 -15.29 8.23 24.31
C ARG A 311 -16.47 8.64 25.21
N GLN A 312 -16.18 8.81 26.49
CA GLN A 312 -17.09 9.41 27.47
C GLN A 312 -16.99 10.93 27.39
N ILE A 313 -18.13 11.64 27.34
CA ILE A 313 -18.16 13.11 27.28
C ILE A 313 -18.12 13.70 28.70
N GLU A 314 -18.92 13.13 29.61
CA GLU A 314 -19.02 13.60 30.99
C GLU A 314 -17.82 13.09 31.82
N THR A 315 -17.15 13.98 32.53
CA THR A 315 -16.18 13.65 33.59
C THR A 315 -16.89 13.39 34.93
N ALA A 316 -16.17 12.84 35.91
CA ALA A 316 -16.80 12.31 37.13
C ALA A 316 -17.31 13.39 38.09
N ALA A 317 -16.56 14.48 38.31
CA ALA A 317 -16.98 15.53 39.22
C ALA A 317 -18.09 16.41 38.62
N LEU A 318 -18.00 16.77 37.33
CA LEU A 318 -19.05 17.45 36.58
C LEU A 318 -20.34 16.60 36.51
N LYS A 319 -20.25 15.29 36.24
CA LYS A 319 -21.44 14.41 36.27
C LYS A 319 -22.07 14.33 37.66
N ALA A 320 -21.26 14.30 38.72
CA ALA A 320 -21.74 14.34 40.09
C ALA A 320 -22.33 15.73 40.47
N ALA A 321 -22.07 16.78 39.70
CA ALA A 321 -22.61 18.12 39.87
C ALA A 321 -23.97 18.30 39.17
N GLY A 322 -24.07 17.88 37.91
CA GLY A 322 -25.22 18.13 37.05
C GLY A 322 -26.43 17.23 37.29
N ASP A 323 -27.55 17.57 36.63
CA ASP A 323 -28.85 16.89 36.77
C ASP A 323 -28.80 15.41 36.41
N ASN A 324 -27.89 15.03 35.49
CA ASN A 324 -27.73 13.69 34.95
C ASN A 324 -26.96 12.71 35.86
N ARG A 325 -26.68 13.08 37.12
CA ARG A 325 -25.87 12.34 38.11
C ARG A 325 -26.22 10.85 38.31
N ASN A 326 -27.48 10.47 38.11
CA ASN A 326 -27.98 9.10 38.34
C ASN A 326 -27.98 8.22 37.07
N ALA A 327 -27.64 8.77 35.90
CA ALA A 327 -27.59 8.04 34.63
C ALA A 327 -26.20 7.39 34.40
N PRO A 328 -26.06 6.44 33.47
CA PRO A 328 -24.74 6.08 32.93
C PRO A 328 -24.05 7.32 32.33
N PHE A 329 -22.71 7.32 32.33
CA PHE A 329 -21.91 8.29 31.57
C PHE A 329 -22.35 8.32 30.10
N GLU A 330 -22.53 9.51 29.53
CA GLU A 330 -22.82 9.69 28.11
C GLU A 330 -21.59 9.34 27.26
N ARG A 331 -21.84 8.67 26.12
CA ARG A 331 -20.83 8.24 25.17
C ARG A 331 -21.22 8.67 23.76
N ARG A 332 -20.22 9.12 23.00
CA ARG A 332 -20.40 9.55 21.61
C ARG A 332 -19.19 9.14 20.78
N LEU A 333 -19.41 8.89 19.50
CA LEU A 333 -18.34 8.77 18.51
C LEU A 333 -17.59 10.12 18.46
N THR A 334 -16.31 10.14 18.85
CA THR A 334 -15.48 11.35 18.80
C THR A 334 -14.61 11.41 17.54
N SER A 335 -14.35 10.26 16.93
CA SER A 335 -13.41 10.12 15.83
C SER A 335 -13.74 8.86 15.04
N LEU A 336 -13.75 8.98 13.72
CA LEU A 336 -13.89 7.88 12.78
C LEU A 336 -12.60 7.80 11.95
N TYR A 337 -12.17 6.59 11.60
CA TYR A 337 -10.97 6.37 10.80
C TYR A 337 -11.18 5.27 9.76
N THR A 338 -10.70 5.53 8.56
CA THR A 338 -10.48 4.60 7.45
C THR A 338 -9.06 4.79 6.94
N LYS A 339 -8.65 4.02 5.93
CA LYS A 339 -7.28 4.10 5.39
C LYS A 339 -6.99 5.42 4.65
N GLY A 340 -8.01 6.07 4.07
CA GLY A 340 -7.87 7.41 3.52
C GLY A 340 -7.84 8.53 4.57
N THR A 341 -8.39 8.30 5.77
CA THR A 341 -8.68 9.36 6.77
C THR A 341 -7.85 9.27 8.06
N TYR A 342 -6.97 8.27 8.19
CA TYR A 342 -6.13 8.09 9.38
C TYR A 342 -4.96 9.07 9.44
N ILE A 343 -5.26 10.31 9.84
CA ILE A 343 -4.27 11.38 10.02
C ILE A 343 -3.55 11.34 11.38
N ASP A 344 -4.05 10.61 12.38
CA ASP A 344 -3.47 10.54 13.73
C ASP A 344 -2.36 9.50 13.87
N ASP A 345 -1.54 9.40 12.83
CA ASP A 345 -0.39 8.50 12.72
C ASP A 345 0.89 9.18 13.24
N ILE A 346 1.21 8.96 14.52
CA ILE A 346 2.32 9.62 15.23
C ILE A 346 3.69 8.96 14.93
N GLU A 347 3.90 8.54 13.68
CA GLU A 347 5.17 7.94 13.20
C GLU A 347 6.25 9.02 13.03
N GLY A 348 6.81 9.45 14.16
CA GLY A 348 7.91 10.41 14.25
C GLY A 348 8.59 10.54 15.62
N LEU A 349 8.11 9.86 16.68
CA LEU A 349 8.63 10.00 18.05
C LEU A 349 9.41 8.78 18.60
N GLU A 350 9.28 7.59 18.02
CA GLU A 350 10.00 6.37 18.49
C GLU A 350 11.02 5.84 17.47
N GLY A 351 12.09 6.60 17.25
CA GLY A 351 13.37 6.12 16.73
C GLY A 351 13.50 5.92 15.20
N PRO A 352 14.74 5.79 14.70
CA PRO A 352 15.01 5.41 13.31
C PRO A 352 14.82 3.90 13.14
N MET A 353 13.63 3.48 12.69
CA MET A 353 13.42 2.09 12.25
C MET A 353 14.37 1.77 11.08
N PRO A 354 15.19 0.70 11.15
CA PRO A 354 16.01 0.28 10.02
C PRO A 354 15.16 -0.05 8.80
N ALA A 355 15.67 0.26 7.61
CA ALA A 355 14.97 0.04 6.34
C ALA A 355 15.07 -1.43 5.88
N GLU A 356 14.55 -2.38 6.67
CA GLU A 356 14.54 -3.81 6.29
C GLU A 356 13.33 -4.58 6.85
N THR A 357 12.97 -5.68 6.17
CA THR A 357 11.84 -6.60 6.47
C THR A 357 10.40 -6.07 6.28
N GLY A 358 10.08 -5.68 5.04
CA GLY A 358 8.71 -5.64 4.53
C GLY A 358 8.12 -4.24 4.38
N GLY A 359 7.36 -4.02 3.31
CA GLY A 359 6.73 -2.74 3.01
C GLY A 359 5.54 -2.45 3.91
N THR A 360 5.77 -1.99 5.14
CA THR A 360 4.75 -1.29 5.92
C THR A 360 4.49 0.07 5.28
N SER A 361 3.63 0.06 4.26
CA SER A 361 3.15 1.23 3.55
C SER A 361 2.66 2.31 4.51
N PRO A 362 2.92 3.61 4.24
CA PRO A 362 2.40 4.68 5.09
C PRO A 362 0.88 4.57 5.16
N ALA A 363 0.30 4.69 6.35
CA ALA A 363 -1.13 4.44 6.59
C ALA A 363 -2.06 5.56 6.06
N THR A 364 -1.61 6.28 5.02
CA THR A 364 -2.15 7.53 4.50
C THR A 364 -1.96 7.60 2.98
N GLY A 365 -2.89 7.03 2.21
CA GLY A 365 -2.91 7.13 0.75
C GLY A 365 -3.91 8.17 0.25
N TYR A 366 -4.14 8.22 -1.07
CA TYR A 366 -5.26 8.98 -1.63
C TYR A 366 -6.59 8.26 -1.37
N LEU A 367 -7.62 9.05 -1.10
CA LEU A 367 -9.03 8.70 -1.23
C LEU A 367 -9.51 9.26 -2.58
N LEU A 368 -9.95 8.40 -3.50
CA LEU A 368 -10.41 8.80 -4.82
C LEU A 368 -11.93 8.63 -4.94
N CYS A 369 -12.62 9.72 -5.22
CA CYS A 369 -14.02 9.72 -5.62
C CYS A 369 -14.11 9.60 -7.15
N ILE A 370 -15.02 8.75 -7.63
CA ILE A 370 -15.28 8.53 -9.05
C ILE A 370 -16.78 8.56 -9.32
N THR A 371 -17.16 9.20 -10.43
CA THR A 371 -18.49 9.09 -11.02
C THR A 371 -18.37 8.98 -12.53
N GLU A 372 -19.31 8.28 -13.15
CA GLU A 372 -19.41 8.19 -14.61
C GLU A 372 -20.82 8.59 -15.10
N THR A 373 -20.89 8.87 -16.40
CA THR A 373 -22.10 8.93 -17.21
C THR A 373 -21.83 8.29 -18.59
N ASN A 374 -22.81 7.64 -19.21
CA ASN A 374 -22.63 7.06 -20.54
C ASN A 374 -22.54 8.16 -21.60
N ALA A 375 -21.45 8.15 -22.39
CA ALA A 375 -21.12 9.20 -23.37
C ALA A 375 -21.60 8.87 -24.80
N LYS A 376 -22.56 7.95 -24.93
CA LYS A 376 -23.06 7.25 -26.14
C LYS A 376 -22.28 5.97 -26.48
N GLY A 377 -22.93 5.10 -27.25
CA GLY A 377 -22.42 3.80 -27.65
C GLY A 377 -22.84 2.67 -26.69
N TRP A 378 -23.15 1.50 -27.26
CA TRP A 378 -23.56 0.28 -26.55
C TRP A 378 -22.64 -0.87 -26.96
N GLY A 379 -22.24 -1.72 -26.02
CA GLY A 379 -21.34 -2.85 -26.31
C GLY A 379 -19.90 -2.38 -26.55
N ASN A 380 -19.26 -2.85 -27.63
CA ASN A 380 -17.84 -2.58 -27.87
C ASN A 380 -17.52 -1.09 -28.15
N ASP A 381 -18.53 -0.30 -28.56
CA ASP A 381 -18.41 1.16 -28.75
C ASP A 381 -18.82 1.96 -27.50
N GLU A 382 -19.01 1.31 -26.34
CA GLU A 382 -19.43 1.97 -25.09
C GLU A 382 -18.35 2.93 -24.56
N LYS A 383 -18.61 4.22 -24.76
CA LYS A 383 -17.84 5.34 -24.19
C LYS A 383 -18.51 5.82 -22.90
N VAL A 384 -17.71 6.22 -21.93
CA VAL A 384 -18.18 6.86 -20.68
C VAL A 384 -17.43 8.16 -20.44
N GLN A 385 -18.13 9.18 -19.96
CA GLN A 385 -17.51 10.37 -19.40
C GLN A 385 -17.28 10.11 -17.91
N VAL A 386 -16.06 10.35 -17.44
CA VAL A 386 -15.61 10.00 -16.10
C VAL A 386 -15.04 11.25 -15.41
N GLY A 387 -15.62 11.58 -14.25
CA GLY A 387 -15.05 12.56 -13.34
C GLY A 387 -14.37 11.87 -12.17
N ILE A 388 -13.14 12.26 -11.87
CA ILE A 388 -12.43 11.85 -10.65
C ILE A 388 -12.00 13.05 -9.80
N VAL A 389 -12.08 12.88 -8.48
CA VAL A 389 -11.51 13.79 -7.47
C VAL A 389 -10.80 12.94 -6.43
N ALA A 390 -9.47 13.04 -6.35
CA ALA A 390 -8.65 12.36 -5.36
C ALA A 390 -8.07 13.35 -4.34
N VAL A 391 -8.27 13.08 -3.06
CA VAL A 391 -7.72 13.87 -1.94
C VAL A 391 -6.77 13.00 -1.11
N GLN A 392 -5.69 13.58 -0.61
CA GLN A 392 -4.86 12.96 0.43
C GLN A 392 -4.97 13.80 1.71
N PRO A 393 -5.89 13.46 2.65
CA PRO A 393 -6.11 14.26 3.87
C PRO A 393 -4.87 14.42 4.75
N ALA A 394 -3.88 13.52 4.63
CA ALA A 394 -2.61 13.62 5.34
C ALA A 394 -1.57 14.58 4.72
N THR A 395 -1.85 15.20 3.57
CA THR A 395 -0.96 16.18 2.91
C THR A 395 -1.69 17.45 2.46
N GLY A 396 -3.00 17.38 2.20
CA GLY A 396 -3.76 18.46 1.57
C GLY A 396 -3.66 18.49 0.03
N ASP A 397 -3.02 17.49 -0.60
CA ASP A 397 -3.01 17.36 -2.06
C ASP A 397 -4.41 17.01 -2.59
N ILE A 398 -4.89 17.75 -3.60
CA ILE A 398 -6.17 17.51 -4.28
C ILE A 398 -5.94 17.41 -5.79
N ILE A 399 -6.26 16.26 -6.37
CA ILE A 399 -6.10 15.98 -7.81
C ILE A 399 -7.49 15.77 -8.42
N TYR A 400 -7.77 16.36 -9.58
CA TYR A 400 -9.02 16.15 -10.31
C TYR A 400 -8.78 15.96 -11.81
N ASP A 401 -9.69 15.25 -12.50
CA ASP A 401 -9.62 15.04 -13.95
C ASP A 401 -11.00 14.66 -14.50
N ASP A 402 -11.39 15.25 -15.64
CA ASP A 402 -12.62 14.95 -16.39
C ASP A 402 -12.23 14.47 -17.79
N PHE A 403 -12.65 13.27 -18.17
CA PHE A 403 -12.18 12.62 -19.40
C PHE A 403 -13.20 11.61 -19.96
N GLU A 404 -13.13 11.35 -21.27
CA GLU A 404 -13.87 10.27 -21.93
C GLU A 404 -13.00 9.01 -21.94
N ASP A 405 -13.56 7.85 -21.57
CA ASP A 405 -12.88 6.54 -21.58
C ASP A 405 -13.62 5.53 -22.47
N GLY A 406 -12.84 4.68 -23.15
CA GLY A 406 -13.34 3.64 -24.06
C GLY A 406 -13.68 2.33 -23.35
N PHE A 407 -14.13 1.33 -24.11
CA PHE A 407 -14.57 0.03 -23.59
C PHE A 407 -13.56 -0.65 -22.63
N MET A 408 -12.26 -0.55 -22.92
CA MET A 408 -11.19 -1.19 -22.13
C MET A 408 -10.82 -0.45 -20.82
N ARG A 409 -11.32 0.78 -20.60
CA ARG A 409 -11.06 1.58 -19.39
C ARG A 409 -9.58 1.91 -19.10
N THR A 410 -8.80 2.10 -20.16
CA THR A 410 -7.35 2.34 -20.11
C THR A 410 -6.97 3.70 -19.52
N GLU A 411 -7.85 4.71 -19.64
CA GLU A 411 -7.64 6.02 -19.05
C GLU A 411 -7.92 6.01 -17.53
N ILE A 412 -8.97 5.31 -17.07
CA ILE A 412 -9.21 5.04 -15.64
C ILE A 412 -8.05 4.26 -15.02
N GLU A 413 -7.62 3.16 -15.65
CA GLU A 413 -6.50 2.35 -15.14
C GLU A 413 -5.22 3.19 -14.96
N THR A 414 -4.87 3.99 -15.98
CA THR A 414 -3.71 4.89 -15.93
C THR A 414 -3.77 5.84 -14.73
N ARG A 415 -4.93 6.46 -14.47
CA ARG A 415 -5.12 7.38 -13.32
C ARG A 415 -5.05 6.64 -11.98
N LEU A 416 -5.63 5.45 -11.88
CA LEU A 416 -5.57 4.62 -10.67
C LEU A 416 -4.13 4.17 -10.36
N LEU A 417 -3.30 3.82 -11.35
CA LEU A 417 -1.89 3.44 -11.16
C LEU A 417 -0.99 4.63 -10.74
N HIS A 418 -1.21 5.82 -11.30
CA HIS A 418 -0.48 7.02 -10.89
C HIS A 418 -0.82 7.46 -9.45
N ILE A 419 -2.12 7.54 -9.14
CA ILE A 419 -2.66 8.03 -7.85
C ILE A 419 -2.50 6.98 -6.74
N ALA A 420 -2.61 5.69 -7.07
CA ALA A 420 -2.59 4.55 -6.14
C ALA A 420 -3.53 4.74 -4.92
N PRO A 421 -4.85 4.90 -5.15
CA PRO A 421 -5.80 5.16 -4.07
C PRO A 421 -5.93 3.98 -3.10
N CYS A 422 -5.89 4.30 -1.81
CA CYS A 422 -6.09 3.35 -0.72
C CYS A 422 -7.57 3.17 -0.36
N GLU A 423 -8.42 4.10 -0.79
CA GLU A 423 -9.86 4.09 -0.60
C GLU A 423 -10.56 4.72 -1.83
N LEU A 424 -11.72 4.17 -2.21
CA LEU A 424 -12.52 4.57 -3.38
C LEU A 424 -13.94 4.89 -2.96
N LEU A 425 -14.42 6.09 -3.32
CA LEU A 425 -15.80 6.54 -3.14
C LEU A 425 -16.51 6.55 -4.50
N ILE A 426 -17.42 5.61 -4.70
CA ILE A 426 -18.17 5.49 -5.97
C ILE A 426 -19.49 6.27 -5.83
N VAL A 427 -19.74 7.23 -6.73
CA VAL A 427 -20.97 8.04 -6.73
C VAL A 427 -21.89 7.58 -7.86
N GLY A 428 -22.95 6.86 -7.49
CA GLY A 428 -23.91 6.26 -8.41
C GLY A 428 -23.58 4.80 -8.79
N GLU A 429 -24.13 4.37 -9.92
CA GLU A 429 -23.85 3.07 -10.53
C GLU A 429 -22.68 3.20 -11.53
N LEU A 430 -21.89 2.15 -11.68
CA LEU A 430 -20.80 2.06 -12.65
C LEU A 430 -21.15 1.05 -13.75
N SER A 431 -20.65 1.28 -14.97
CA SER A 431 -20.64 0.29 -16.05
C SER A 431 -19.97 -1.01 -15.61
N LYS A 432 -20.41 -2.13 -16.19
CA LYS A 432 -19.88 -3.47 -15.94
C LYS A 432 -18.37 -3.59 -16.26
N ALA A 433 -17.84 -2.76 -17.16
CA ALA A 433 -16.41 -2.69 -17.45
C ALA A 433 -15.66 -1.99 -16.30
N THR A 434 -16.08 -0.77 -15.95
CA THR A 434 -15.52 0.03 -14.84
C THR A 434 -15.59 -0.72 -13.51
N GLU A 435 -16.72 -1.36 -13.20
CA GLU A 435 -16.95 -2.13 -11.98
C GLU A 435 -16.03 -3.35 -11.89
N LYS A 436 -15.79 -4.08 -13.00
CA LYS A 436 -14.79 -5.16 -13.06
C LYS A 436 -13.38 -4.64 -12.80
N LEU A 437 -12.98 -3.52 -13.41
CA LEU A 437 -11.65 -2.93 -13.23
C LEU A 437 -11.42 -2.51 -11.77
N VAL A 438 -12.40 -1.83 -11.17
CA VAL A 438 -12.37 -1.44 -9.75
C VAL A 438 -12.31 -2.67 -8.84
N GLN A 439 -13.08 -3.72 -9.10
CA GLN A 439 -13.00 -4.97 -8.33
C GLN A 439 -11.65 -5.69 -8.48
N HIS A 440 -11.04 -5.67 -9.67
CA HIS A 440 -9.71 -6.23 -9.88
C HIS A 440 -8.65 -5.47 -9.07
N LEU A 441 -8.56 -4.15 -9.24
CA LEU A 441 -7.54 -3.31 -8.60
C LEU A 441 -7.73 -3.21 -7.08
N SER A 442 -8.96 -3.20 -6.57
CA SER A 442 -9.22 -3.21 -5.11
C SER A 442 -9.06 -4.59 -4.46
N GLY A 443 -9.37 -5.67 -5.20
CA GLY A 443 -9.25 -7.05 -4.71
C GLY A 443 -7.82 -7.59 -4.75
N SER A 444 -7.02 -7.12 -5.70
CA SER A 444 -5.62 -7.49 -5.88
C SER A 444 -4.68 -6.81 -4.87
N LYS A 445 -3.50 -7.41 -4.66
CA LYS A 445 -2.40 -6.78 -3.90
C LYS A 445 -1.46 -5.95 -4.79
N LEU A 446 -1.75 -5.83 -6.08
CA LEU A 446 -0.94 -5.11 -7.07
C LEU A 446 -0.91 -3.58 -6.89
N ASN A 447 -1.65 -3.03 -5.91
CA ASN A 447 -1.47 -1.63 -5.52
C ASN A 447 -0.01 -1.36 -5.08
N VAL A 448 0.44 -0.13 -5.28
CA VAL A 448 1.80 0.36 -4.91
C VAL A 448 2.15 0.16 -3.42
N PHE A 449 1.15 -0.17 -2.61
CA PHE A 449 1.23 -0.37 -1.16
C PHE A 449 1.01 -1.83 -0.71
N GLY A 450 0.89 -2.81 -1.61
CA GLY A 450 0.74 -4.25 -1.30
C GLY A 450 -0.60 -4.67 -0.69
N ASP A 451 -1.54 -3.72 -0.61
CA ASP A 451 -2.77 -3.80 0.19
C ASP A 451 -4.04 -3.70 -0.67
N LYS A 452 -5.16 -4.17 -0.11
CA LYS A 452 -6.49 -3.97 -0.70
C LYS A 452 -6.96 -2.53 -0.55
N THR A 453 -7.58 -2.00 -1.61
CA THR A 453 -8.29 -0.72 -1.59
C THR A 453 -9.65 -0.90 -0.93
N ARG A 454 -10.03 -0.03 0.01
CA ARG A 454 -11.41 0.01 0.55
C ARG A 454 -12.34 0.63 -0.49
N VAL A 455 -13.56 0.10 -0.64
CA VAL A 455 -14.58 0.66 -1.55
C VAL A 455 -15.82 1.04 -0.75
N GLU A 456 -16.31 2.26 -0.93
CA GLU A 456 -17.53 2.82 -0.33
C GLU A 456 -18.40 3.43 -1.45
N ARG A 457 -19.73 3.49 -1.25
CA ARG A 457 -20.66 3.99 -2.30
C ARG A 457 -21.61 5.05 -1.76
N ALA A 458 -21.85 6.06 -2.57
CA ALA A 458 -22.86 7.10 -2.35
C ALA A 458 -23.92 7.07 -3.46
N PRO A 459 -25.20 7.35 -3.17
CA PRO A 459 -26.24 7.46 -4.18
C PRO A 459 -26.03 8.69 -5.08
N LYS A 460 -26.39 8.58 -6.37
CA LYS A 460 -26.40 9.69 -7.34
C LYS A 460 -27.87 10.00 -7.71
N PRO A 461 -28.54 10.96 -7.04
CA PRO A 461 -29.91 11.35 -7.41
C PRO A 461 -29.95 11.98 -8.82
N LYS A 462 -31.13 12.01 -9.45
CA LYS A 462 -31.29 12.60 -10.80
C LYS A 462 -30.97 14.11 -10.83
N THR A 463 -31.12 14.77 -9.69
CA THR A 463 -30.85 16.18 -9.41
C THR A 463 -29.40 16.46 -8.96
N ALA A 464 -28.54 15.44 -8.88
CA ALA A 464 -27.20 15.52 -8.27
C ALA A 464 -26.33 16.65 -8.81
N ALA A 465 -26.42 17.01 -10.09
CA ALA A 465 -25.65 18.10 -10.69
C ALA A 465 -25.98 19.45 -10.03
N ALA A 466 -27.27 19.81 -9.96
CA ALA A 466 -27.73 21.07 -9.38
C ALA A 466 -27.55 21.11 -7.85
N GLU A 467 -27.85 20.00 -7.18
CA GLU A 467 -27.62 19.85 -5.73
C GLU A 467 -26.14 20.00 -5.38
N SER A 468 -25.26 19.37 -6.15
CA SER A 468 -23.80 19.44 -5.92
C SER A 468 -23.24 20.83 -6.20
N HIS A 469 -23.68 21.49 -7.27
CA HIS A 469 -23.25 22.87 -7.56
C HIS A 469 -23.69 23.85 -6.47
N SER A 470 -24.92 23.71 -5.96
CA SER A 470 -25.44 24.48 -4.82
C SER A 470 -24.66 24.19 -3.53
N HIS A 471 -24.43 22.91 -3.21
CA HIS A 471 -23.69 22.49 -2.01
C HIS A 471 -22.25 23.02 -2.03
N VAL A 472 -21.51 22.79 -3.11
CA VAL A 472 -20.13 23.28 -3.30
C VAL A 472 -20.09 24.82 -3.23
N SER A 473 -21.02 25.52 -3.88
CA SER A 473 -21.09 26.99 -3.80
C SER A 473 -21.34 27.48 -2.37
N SER A 474 -22.24 26.84 -1.62
CA SER A 474 -22.54 27.21 -0.23
C SER A 474 -21.38 26.96 0.73
N PHE A 475 -20.59 25.90 0.50
CA PHE A 475 -19.38 25.58 1.26
C PHE A 475 -18.34 26.70 1.14
N TYR A 476 -17.95 27.08 -0.08
CA TYR A 476 -16.96 28.15 -0.28
C TYR A 476 -17.49 29.55 0.05
N ALA A 477 -18.80 29.82 -0.14
CA ALA A 477 -19.41 31.08 0.27
C ALA A 477 -19.43 31.28 1.81
N GLY A 478 -19.31 30.20 2.59
CA GLY A 478 -19.07 30.29 4.03
C GLY A 478 -17.76 30.98 4.37
N LYS A 479 -16.70 30.72 3.59
CA LYS A 479 -15.35 31.25 3.84
C LYS A 479 -15.26 32.76 3.58
N MET A 480 -15.95 33.29 2.55
CA MET A 480 -15.98 34.74 2.28
C MET A 480 -16.55 35.55 3.47
N LYS A 481 -17.47 34.98 4.26
CA LYS A 481 -18.03 35.66 5.44
C LYS A 481 -17.07 35.73 6.64
N ALA A 482 -15.92 35.07 6.57
CA ALA A 482 -14.89 35.04 7.61
C ALA A 482 -13.55 35.64 7.16
N ALA A 483 -13.40 35.94 5.86
CA ALA A 483 -12.21 36.55 5.29
C ALA A 483 -12.24 38.08 5.39
N SER A 484 -11.07 38.72 5.23
CA SER A 484 -10.95 40.17 5.20
C SER A 484 -10.95 40.71 3.76
N ALA A 485 -11.21 42.02 3.58
CA ALA A 485 -11.51 42.61 2.27
C ALA A 485 -10.37 42.56 1.23
N GLU A 486 -9.13 42.20 1.62
CA GLU A 486 -8.03 41.96 0.68
C GLU A 486 -7.96 40.49 0.20
N ASP A 487 -8.36 39.52 1.05
CA ASP A 487 -8.50 38.11 0.67
C ASP A 487 -9.66 37.89 -0.32
N ASP A 488 -10.71 38.73 -0.26
CA ASP A 488 -11.90 38.64 -1.11
C ASP A 488 -11.59 38.57 -2.61
N ALA A 489 -10.53 39.25 -3.07
CA ALA A 489 -10.12 39.23 -4.48
C ALA A 489 -9.58 37.85 -4.90
N GLN A 490 -8.76 37.22 -4.05
CA GLN A 490 -8.28 35.85 -4.32
C GLN A 490 -9.41 34.84 -4.12
N ALA A 491 -10.18 34.94 -3.04
CA ALA A 491 -11.33 34.08 -2.76
C ALA A 491 -12.35 34.09 -3.91
N SER A 492 -12.64 35.25 -4.49
CA SER A 492 -13.52 35.39 -5.67
C SER A 492 -12.94 34.72 -6.92
N SER A 493 -11.64 34.85 -7.18
CA SER A 493 -10.97 34.17 -8.31
C SER A 493 -10.96 32.64 -8.14
N LEU A 494 -10.80 32.16 -6.91
CA LEU A 494 -10.82 30.74 -6.56
C LEU A 494 -12.25 30.17 -6.65
N LEU A 495 -13.26 30.91 -6.19
CA LEU A 495 -14.67 30.59 -6.42
C LEU A 495 -15.00 30.49 -7.90
N GLN A 496 -14.55 31.42 -8.75
CA GLN A 496 -14.74 31.33 -10.20
C GLN A 496 -14.11 30.06 -10.80
N LYS A 497 -12.92 29.65 -10.33
CA LYS A 497 -12.29 28.38 -10.76
C LYS A 497 -13.10 27.16 -10.35
N VAL A 498 -13.66 27.14 -9.14
CA VAL A 498 -14.49 26.03 -8.63
C VAL A 498 -15.85 25.98 -9.31
N VAL A 499 -16.50 27.13 -9.52
CA VAL A 499 -17.79 27.27 -10.22
C VAL A 499 -17.68 26.84 -11.70
N ASN A 500 -16.52 27.02 -12.31
CA ASN A 500 -16.21 26.58 -13.67
C ASN A 500 -15.72 25.12 -13.78
N LEU A 501 -15.78 24.31 -12.72
CA LEU A 501 -15.43 22.88 -12.80
C LEU A 501 -16.50 22.09 -13.59
N PRO A 502 -16.11 21.04 -14.34
CA PRO A 502 -17.08 20.18 -15.02
C PRO A 502 -18.09 19.52 -14.08
N GLU A 503 -19.26 19.16 -14.62
CA GLU A 503 -20.39 18.62 -13.85
C GLU A 503 -19.99 17.38 -13.02
N GLN A 504 -19.30 16.41 -13.64
CA GLN A 504 -18.90 15.18 -12.95
C GLN A 504 -17.89 15.45 -11.81
N ILE A 505 -17.02 16.45 -11.97
CA ILE A 505 -16.08 16.89 -10.93
C ILE A 505 -16.81 17.57 -9.78
N THR A 506 -17.81 18.40 -10.08
CA THR A 506 -18.66 19.06 -9.08
C THR A 506 -19.45 18.03 -8.26
N ILE A 507 -19.98 16.98 -8.92
CA ILE A 507 -20.66 15.85 -8.26
C ILE A 507 -19.69 15.08 -7.35
N CYS A 508 -18.50 14.73 -7.82
CA CYS A 508 -17.49 14.06 -7.00
C CYS A 508 -17.02 14.92 -5.82
N LEU A 509 -16.81 16.22 -6.02
CA LEU A 509 -16.38 17.14 -4.96
C LEU A 509 -17.46 17.29 -3.88
N SER A 510 -18.73 17.42 -4.25
CA SER A 510 -19.85 17.47 -3.30
C SER A 510 -19.97 16.19 -2.46
N ALA A 511 -19.88 15.02 -3.11
CA ALA A 511 -19.90 13.74 -2.42
C ALA A 511 -18.68 13.56 -1.50
N MET A 512 -17.50 14.00 -1.92
CA MET A 512 -16.26 13.92 -1.14
C MET A 512 -16.29 14.86 0.09
N ILE A 513 -16.79 16.09 -0.06
CA ILE A 513 -17.02 17.01 1.08
C ILE A 513 -17.99 16.36 2.08
N THR A 514 -19.07 15.75 1.59
CA THR A 514 -20.07 15.07 2.43
C THR A 514 -19.49 13.87 3.17
N HIS A 515 -18.63 13.08 2.52
CA HIS A 515 -17.93 11.94 3.14
C HIS A 515 -16.91 12.42 4.18
N MET A 516 -16.02 13.36 3.84
CA MET A 516 -15.02 13.92 4.77
C MET A 516 -15.61 14.58 6.01
N LYS A 517 -16.86 15.08 5.92
CA LYS A 517 -17.62 15.61 7.05
C LYS A 517 -18.03 14.57 8.11
N GLU A 518 -18.07 13.27 7.79
CA GLU A 518 -18.22 12.21 8.82
C GLU A 518 -16.95 12.08 9.69
N TYR A 519 -15.80 12.50 9.19
CA TYR A 519 -14.47 12.36 9.83
C TYR A 519 -13.94 13.67 10.44
N GLY A 520 -14.61 14.79 10.17
CA GLY A 520 -14.15 16.15 10.52
C GLY A 520 -12.89 16.55 9.77
N LEU A 521 -12.89 16.32 8.45
CA LEU A 521 -11.75 16.58 7.54
C LEU A 521 -12.13 17.45 6.33
N GLU A 522 -13.38 17.93 6.23
CA GLU A 522 -13.91 18.67 5.09
C GLU A 522 -13.13 19.97 4.78
N TYR A 523 -12.54 20.58 5.81
CA TYR A 523 -11.72 21.79 5.70
C TYR A 523 -10.51 21.64 4.76
N VAL A 524 -10.11 20.42 4.41
CA VAL A 524 -9.07 20.18 3.39
C VAL A 524 -9.38 20.83 2.05
N PHE A 525 -10.67 20.93 1.67
CA PHE A 525 -11.08 21.54 0.41
C PHE A 525 -10.95 23.06 0.41
N GLU A 526 -10.82 23.70 1.58
CA GLU A 526 -10.51 25.13 1.65
C GLU A 526 -9.07 25.49 1.25
N LEU A 527 -8.17 24.49 1.16
CA LEU A 527 -6.77 24.62 0.73
C LEU A 527 -6.63 24.69 -0.80
N THR A 528 -7.43 25.56 -1.40
CA THR A 528 -7.67 25.68 -2.86
C THR A 528 -6.41 25.81 -3.73
N LYS A 529 -5.27 26.29 -3.19
CA LYS A 529 -3.98 26.35 -3.90
C LYS A 529 -3.50 24.98 -4.40
N TYR A 530 -3.91 23.89 -3.74
CA TYR A 530 -3.44 22.53 -4.03
C TYR A 530 -4.38 21.70 -4.92
N PHE A 531 -5.38 22.33 -5.55
CA PHE A 531 -6.17 21.72 -6.62
C PHE A 531 -5.35 21.61 -7.92
N GLN A 532 -5.04 20.39 -8.34
CA GLN A 532 -4.23 20.09 -9.53
C GLN A 532 -5.00 19.25 -10.54
N HIS A 533 -5.07 19.72 -11.79
CA HIS A 533 -5.60 18.93 -12.90
C HIS A 533 -4.62 17.79 -13.25
N PHE A 534 -5.08 16.54 -13.31
CA PHE A 534 -4.22 15.38 -13.59
C PHE A 534 -3.63 15.48 -15.01
N SER A 535 -4.48 15.64 -16.02
CA SER A 535 -4.12 15.72 -17.45
C SER A 535 -3.59 17.09 -17.88
N SER A 536 -2.81 17.76 -17.03
CA SER A 536 -2.14 19.02 -17.38
C SER A 536 -1.03 18.78 -18.40
N ARG A 537 -1.11 19.45 -19.56
CA ARG A 537 -0.18 19.30 -20.72
C ARG A 537 1.24 19.82 -20.48
N SER A 538 1.66 19.99 -19.22
CA SER A 538 3.03 20.29 -18.80
C SER A 538 3.88 19.04 -18.61
N HIS A 539 3.27 17.85 -18.60
CA HIS A 539 3.93 16.58 -18.27
C HIS A 539 3.81 15.51 -19.36
N MET A 540 4.87 14.72 -19.50
CA MET A 540 4.93 13.56 -20.39
C MET A 540 3.88 12.52 -20.00
N LEU A 541 3.14 12.02 -20.99
CA LEU A 541 2.18 10.95 -20.78
C LEU A 541 2.91 9.61 -20.66
N LEU A 542 2.84 9.03 -19.46
CA LEU A 542 3.22 7.65 -19.16
C LEU A 542 1.94 6.88 -18.83
N ASN A 543 1.44 6.05 -19.74
CA ASN A 543 0.22 5.28 -19.52
C ASN A 543 0.43 4.12 -18.53
N GLY A 544 -0.66 3.50 -18.07
CA GLY A 544 -0.62 2.41 -17.08
C GLY A 544 0.31 1.26 -17.46
N ASN A 545 0.22 0.78 -18.71
CA ASN A 545 1.12 -0.26 -19.22
C ASN A 545 2.58 0.20 -19.18
N THR A 546 2.90 1.43 -19.60
CA THR A 546 4.27 1.98 -19.58
C THR A 546 4.87 2.08 -18.17
N LEU A 547 4.09 2.51 -17.18
CA LEU A 547 4.54 2.52 -15.78
C LEU A 547 4.95 1.13 -15.28
N MET A 548 4.18 0.10 -15.66
CA MET A 548 4.43 -1.29 -15.26
C MET A 548 5.54 -1.94 -16.09
N SER A 549 5.51 -1.79 -17.41
CA SER A 549 6.43 -2.42 -18.37
C SER A 549 7.85 -1.86 -18.33
N LEU A 550 8.02 -0.61 -17.89
CA LEU A 550 9.33 0.00 -17.61
C LEU A 550 9.71 -0.02 -16.12
N GLU A 551 8.89 -0.64 -15.26
CA GLU A 551 9.16 -0.81 -13.82
C GLU A 551 9.48 0.53 -13.11
N ILE A 552 8.65 1.55 -13.38
CA ILE A 552 8.91 2.95 -12.96
C ILE A 552 8.84 3.11 -11.44
N TYR A 553 7.82 2.54 -10.79
CA TYR A 553 7.64 2.62 -9.34
C TYR A 553 8.00 1.33 -8.59
N GLN A 554 7.68 0.18 -9.16
CA GLN A 554 7.89 -1.16 -8.61
C GLN A 554 8.39 -2.11 -9.71
N ASN A 555 9.05 -3.19 -9.30
CA ASN A 555 9.37 -4.29 -10.21
C ASN A 555 8.17 -5.24 -10.44
N GLN A 556 8.28 -6.12 -11.44
CA GLN A 556 7.29 -7.15 -11.76
C GLN A 556 7.56 -8.51 -11.08
N THR A 557 8.67 -8.67 -10.33
CA THR A 557 9.14 -9.97 -9.81
C THR A 557 8.75 -10.24 -8.35
N ASP A 558 8.80 -9.23 -7.48
CA ASP A 558 8.35 -9.29 -6.08
C ASP A 558 7.42 -8.12 -5.69
N HIS A 559 7.15 -7.20 -6.63
CA HIS A 559 6.35 -5.99 -6.45
C HIS A 559 6.85 -5.04 -5.36
N THR A 560 8.12 -5.14 -4.95
CA THR A 560 8.75 -4.11 -4.13
C THR A 560 9.22 -2.93 -4.99
N THR A 561 9.57 -1.83 -4.33
CA THR A 561 10.22 -0.68 -4.99
C THR A 561 11.67 -0.97 -5.37
N LYS A 562 12.32 -1.99 -4.78
CA LYS A 562 13.73 -2.25 -5.04
C LYS A 562 13.94 -2.67 -6.50
N GLY A 563 14.88 -2.01 -7.16
CA GLY A 563 15.16 -2.23 -8.58
C GLY A 563 14.25 -1.46 -9.55
N SER A 564 13.32 -0.61 -9.07
CA SER A 564 12.54 0.29 -9.93
C SER A 564 13.32 1.55 -10.31
N LEU A 565 12.85 2.30 -11.32
CA LEU A 565 13.45 3.59 -11.66
C LEU A 565 13.38 4.58 -10.47
N PHE A 566 12.26 4.61 -9.76
CA PHE A 566 12.09 5.45 -8.56
C PHE A 566 13.16 5.13 -7.50
N TRP A 567 13.39 3.85 -7.17
CA TRP A 567 14.45 3.45 -6.23
C TRP A 567 15.87 3.74 -6.74
N THR A 568 16.07 3.70 -8.06
CA THR A 568 17.34 4.04 -8.71
C THR A 568 17.69 5.52 -8.49
N LEU A 569 16.68 6.40 -8.49
CA LEU A 569 16.80 7.86 -8.36
C LEU A 569 16.67 8.38 -6.92
N ASP A 570 15.99 7.66 -6.03
CA ASP A 570 15.68 8.14 -4.68
C ASP A 570 16.89 8.08 -3.74
N ARG A 571 17.43 9.26 -3.45
CA ARG A 571 18.47 9.55 -2.45
C ARG A 571 18.01 10.71 -1.55
N THR A 572 16.70 10.93 -1.45
CA THR A 572 16.09 11.99 -0.61
C THR A 572 16.26 11.66 0.88
N GLN A 573 16.36 12.70 1.71
CA GLN A 573 16.48 12.56 3.16
C GLN A 573 15.17 12.79 3.91
N THR A 574 14.22 13.49 3.30
CA THR A 574 12.94 13.88 3.92
C THR A 574 11.76 13.13 3.30
N ARG A 575 10.71 12.86 4.10
CA ARG A 575 9.49 12.17 3.60
C ARG A 575 8.71 13.00 2.58
N PHE A 576 8.74 14.32 2.68
CA PHE A 576 8.12 15.22 1.70
C PHE A 576 8.94 15.34 0.41
N GLY A 577 10.28 15.35 0.49
CA GLY A 577 11.17 15.19 -0.67
C GLY A 577 10.91 13.87 -1.40
N GLN A 578 10.88 12.75 -0.69
CA GLN A 578 10.57 11.42 -1.25
C GLN A 578 9.23 11.40 -2.01
N ARG A 579 8.18 12.02 -1.46
CA ARG A 579 6.87 12.16 -2.12
C ARG A 579 6.92 13.05 -3.36
N LEU A 580 7.65 14.17 -3.31
CA LEU A 580 7.81 15.07 -4.45
C LEU A 580 8.62 14.41 -5.59
N LEU A 581 9.67 13.67 -5.25
CA LEU A 581 10.46 12.92 -6.23
C LEU A 581 9.61 11.84 -6.90
N ARG A 582 8.74 11.12 -6.16
CA ARG A 582 7.78 10.18 -6.77
C ARG A 582 6.88 10.91 -7.78
N LYS A 583 6.36 12.09 -7.44
CA LYS A 583 5.55 12.92 -8.36
C LYS A 583 6.35 13.33 -9.61
N TRP A 584 7.63 13.68 -9.49
CA TRP A 584 8.49 14.03 -10.64
C TRP A 584 8.79 12.81 -11.54
N VAL A 585 9.11 11.65 -10.96
CA VAL A 585 9.46 10.42 -11.71
C VAL A 585 8.30 9.93 -12.57
N GLY A 586 7.06 10.01 -12.05
CA GLY A 586 5.85 9.69 -12.82
C GLY A 586 5.39 10.77 -13.80
N ARG A 587 5.91 12.00 -13.71
CA ARG A 587 5.48 13.14 -14.53
C ARG A 587 6.69 13.96 -15.05
N PRO A 588 7.51 13.39 -15.97
CA PRO A 588 8.58 14.12 -16.65
C PRO A 588 8.07 15.41 -17.32
N LEU A 589 8.92 16.42 -17.51
CA LEU A 589 8.54 17.74 -18.02
C LEU A 589 8.43 17.77 -19.55
N LEU A 590 7.48 18.55 -20.07
CA LEU A 590 7.36 18.90 -21.51
C LEU A 590 7.86 20.31 -21.84
N ASP A 591 7.93 21.20 -20.85
CA ASP A 591 8.55 22.51 -21.00
C ASP A 591 10.08 22.35 -20.90
N LYS A 592 10.76 22.65 -22.00
CA LYS A 592 12.22 22.64 -22.13
C LYS A 592 12.87 23.64 -21.17
N THR A 593 12.28 24.82 -20.96
CA THR A 593 12.88 25.88 -20.14
C THR A 593 12.86 25.53 -18.65
N ALA A 594 11.75 25.00 -18.15
CA ALA A 594 11.64 24.45 -16.80
C ALA A 594 12.52 23.20 -16.59
N LEU A 595 12.79 22.43 -17.65
CA LEU A 595 13.67 21.27 -17.61
C LEU A 595 15.15 21.67 -17.57
N GLU A 596 15.58 22.60 -18.42
CA GLU A 596 16.93 23.16 -18.44
C GLU A 596 17.25 23.82 -17.10
N ALA A 597 16.38 24.70 -16.58
CA ALA A 597 16.54 25.31 -15.26
C ALA A 597 16.69 24.30 -14.10
N ARG A 598 16.04 23.11 -14.20
CA ARG A 598 16.19 22.01 -13.24
C ARG A 598 17.53 21.29 -13.39
N VAL A 599 18.00 21.06 -14.61
CA VAL A 599 19.29 20.39 -14.87
C VAL A 599 20.47 21.31 -14.53
N ASP A 600 20.34 22.61 -14.79
CA ASP A 600 21.33 23.62 -14.40
C ASP A 600 21.41 23.75 -12.88
N ALA A 601 20.29 23.64 -12.16
CA ALA A 601 20.28 23.53 -10.69
C ALA A 601 21.01 22.26 -10.19
N VAL A 602 20.83 21.13 -10.88
CA VAL A 602 21.53 19.86 -10.56
C VAL A 602 23.04 19.97 -10.81
N GLU A 603 23.46 20.64 -11.88
CA GLU A 603 24.87 20.93 -12.18
C GLU A 603 25.50 21.89 -11.15
N GLU A 604 24.81 22.97 -10.77
CA GLU A 604 25.32 23.90 -9.77
C GLU A 604 25.51 23.23 -8.39
N LEU A 605 24.59 22.34 -7.99
CA LEU A 605 24.72 21.52 -6.76
C LEU A 605 25.86 20.49 -6.83
N GLN A 606 26.30 20.10 -8.03
CA GLN A 606 27.47 19.24 -8.23
C GLN A 606 28.79 20.03 -8.14
N SER A 607 28.76 21.35 -8.33
CA SER A 607 29.96 22.17 -8.45
C SER A 607 30.79 22.28 -7.15
N ALA A 608 32.11 22.19 -7.30
CA ALA A 608 33.06 22.24 -6.17
C ALA A 608 33.04 23.56 -5.39
N GLY A 609 32.57 24.66 -6.02
CA GLY A 609 32.42 25.96 -5.36
C GLY A 609 31.21 26.04 -4.41
N ARG A 610 30.22 25.16 -4.56
CA ARG A 610 28.97 25.17 -3.75
C ARG A 610 28.94 24.09 -2.68
N THR A 611 29.91 23.17 -2.64
CA THR A 611 29.92 21.97 -1.77
C THR A 611 29.66 22.29 -0.29
N VAL A 612 30.17 23.42 0.23
CA VAL A 612 29.94 23.85 1.62
C VAL A 612 28.45 24.14 1.90
N MET A 613 27.76 24.83 0.98
CA MET A 613 26.32 25.11 1.11
C MET A 613 25.48 23.85 0.88
N VAL A 614 25.91 22.96 -0.01
CA VAL A 614 25.26 21.64 -0.22
C VAL A 614 25.36 20.78 1.04
N GLU A 615 26.49 20.80 1.75
CA GLU A 615 26.65 20.07 3.00
C GLU A 615 25.90 20.73 4.17
N ARG A 616 25.78 22.07 4.19
CA ARG A 616 24.87 22.81 5.10
C ARG A 616 23.41 22.35 4.91
N LEU A 617 22.94 22.25 3.67
CA LEU A 617 21.61 21.73 3.33
C LEU A 617 21.43 20.26 3.72
N LYS A 618 22.40 19.37 3.41
CA LYS A 618 22.35 17.96 3.82
C LYS A 618 22.33 17.80 5.34
N SER A 619 23.14 18.59 6.06
CA SER A 619 23.14 18.63 7.52
C SER A 619 21.79 19.09 8.07
N LEU A 620 21.15 20.09 7.45
CA LEU A 620 19.78 20.49 7.81
C LEU A 620 18.78 19.36 7.62
N PHE A 621 18.76 18.70 6.45
CA PHE A 621 17.83 17.60 6.18
C PHE A 621 18.03 16.42 7.14
N ALA A 622 19.27 16.05 7.47
CA ALA A 622 19.58 15.01 8.45
C ALA A 622 19.10 15.33 9.89
N LYS A 623 18.87 16.62 10.23
CA LYS A 623 18.26 17.03 11.50
C LYS A 623 16.73 16.87 11.49
N ILE A 624 16.07 16.95 10.34
CA ILE A 624 14.60 16.91 10.20
C ILE A 624 14.09 15.46 10.31
N LYS A 625 13.69 15.06 11.51
CA LYS A 625 13.18 13.69 11.80
C LYS A 625 11.65 13.55 11.68
N SER A 626 10.92 14.65 11.78
CA SER A 626 9.46 14.70 11.70
C SER A 626 8.97 14.94 10.27
N ASP A 627 7.88 14.28 9.87
CA ASP A 627 7.18 14.56 8.63
C ASP A 627 6.38 15.88 8.74
N LEU A 628 7.05 17.01 8.51
CA LEU A 628 6.49 18.36 8.68
C LEU A 628 5.20 18.58 7.88
N GLU A 629 5.10 18.01 6.68
CA GLU A 629 3.90 18.10 5.84
C GLU A 629 2.68 17.44 6.52
N LYS A 630 2.88 16.29 7.19
CA LYS A 630 1.83 15.64 7.99
C LYS A 630 1.51 16.42 9.26
N SER A 631 2.50 16.87 10.02
CA SER A 631 2.22 17.58 11.27
C SER A 631 1.60 18.96 11.05
N LEU A 632 1.93 19.68 9.97
CA LEU A 632 1.26 20.93 9.60
C LEU A 632 -0.24 20.71 9.32
N ILE A 633 -0.64 19.65 8.60
CA ILE A 633 -2.07 19.39 8.38
C ILE A 633 -2.77 18.92 9.67
N ARG A 634 -2.07 18.20 10.58
CA ARG A 634 -2.61 17.87 11.92
C ARG A 634 -2.80 19.10 12.81
N ILE A 635 -1.96 20.13 12.68
CA ILE A 635 -2.19 21.45 13.28
C ILE A 635 -3.45 22.09 12.69
N TYR A 636 -3.56 22.11 11.35
CA TYR A 636 -4.71 22.67 10.62
C TYR A 636 -6.07 22.05 11.03
N TYR A 637 -6.14 20.72 11.20
CA TYR A 637 -7.35 20.04 11.71
C TYR A 637 -7.53 20.10 13.24
N GLY A 638 -6.65 20.76 13.99
CA GLY A 638 -6.71 20.81 15.46
C GLY A 638 -6.46 19.46 16.17
N LYS A 639 -5.79 18.51 15.51
CA LYS A 639 -5.47 17.16 16.05
C LYS A 639 -4.00 16.95 16.44
N CYS A 640 -3.18 18.00 16.35
CA CYS A 640 -1.80 17.99 16.84
C CYS A 640 -1.75 17.88 18.38
N THR A 641 -0.70 17.26 18.93
CA THR A 641 -0.47 17.14 20.39
C THR A 641 0.49 18.22 20.92
N ARG A 642 0.51 18.49 22.24
CA ARG A 642 1.40 19.52 22.82
C ARG A 642 2.90 19.24 22.62
N PRO A 643 3.41 18.00 22.79
CA PRO A 643 4.82 17.70 22.52
C PRO A 643 5.16 17.75 21.03
N GLU A 644 4.22 17.38 20.17
CA GLU A 644 4.37 17.45 18.71
C GLU A 644 4.42 18.89 18.22
N LEU A 645 3.51 19.76 18.68
CA LEU A 645 3.50 21.18 18.30
C LEU A 645 4.83 21.85 18.66
N LEU A 646 5.35 21.60 19.86
CA LEU A 646 6.68 22.08 20.27
C LEU A 646 7.77 21.56 19.33
N THR A 647 7.78 20.25 19.03
CA THR A 647 8.77 19.61 18.16
C THR A 647 8.73 20.20 16.73
N VAL A 648 7.54 20.44 16.19
CA VAL A 648 7.32 21.05 14.88
C VAL A 648 7.81 22.49 14.85
N LEU A 649 7.37 23.33 15.79
CA LEU A 649 7.78 24.73 15.86
C LEU A 649 9.30 24.87 16.08
N GLN A 650 9.93 24.05 16.93
CA GLN A 650 11.39 24.02 17.09
C GLN A 650 12.11 23.56 15.82
N THR A 651 11.55 22.61 15.08
CA THR A 651 12.14 22.15 13.80
C THR A 651 12.04 23.23 12.72
N ILE A 652 10.91 23.94 12.63
CA ILE A 652 10.72 25.05 11.69
C ILE A 652 11.59 26.26 12.10
N GLN A 653 11.73 26.55 13.40
CA GLN A 653 12.65 27.57 13.91
C GLN A 653 14.09 27.27 13.50
N MET A 654 14.56 26.03 13.67
CA MET A 654 15.89 25.58 13.23
C MET A 654 16.07 25.77 11.72
N ILE A 655 15.07 25.43 10.90
CA ILE A 655 15.12 25.61 9.44
C ILE A 655 15.23 27.09 9.06
N ALA A 656 14.41 27.95 9.67
CA ALA A 656 14.42 29.38 9.37
C ALA A 656 15.71 30.06 9.86
N GLN A 657 16.27 29.63 11.01
CA GLN A 657 17.54 30.12 11.55
C GLN A 657 18.75 29.71 10.69
N GLU A 658 18.76 28.49 10.14
CA GLU A 658 19.89 27.92 9.38
C GLU A 658 20.28 28.76 8.15
N PHE A 659 19.42 29.66 7.64
CA PHE A 659 19.74 30.56 6.52
C PHE A 659 19.42 32.05 6.78
N THR A 660 19.41 32.51 8.04
CA THR A 660 19.17 33.94 8.40
C THR A 660 20.15 34.95 7.78
N ASP A 661 21.30 34.50 7.29
CA ASP A 661 22.26 35.26 6.49
C ASP A 661 21.73 35.64 5.10
N VAL A 662 20.74 34.90 4.57
CA VAL A 662 20.11 35.12 3.27
C VAL A 662 18.88 36.00 3.39
N LYS A 663 18.81 37.10 2.62
CA LYS A 663 17.60 37.96 2.53
C LYS A 663 17.02 38.04 1.13
N THR A 664 17.85 37.82 0.12
CA THR A 664 17.50 37.78 -1.30
C THR A 664 18.06 36.50 -1.94
N PRO A 665 17.51 36.03 -3.07
CA PRO A 665 18.07 34.88 -3.79
C PRO A 665 19.56 35.02 -4.13
N ALA A 666 20.05 36.24 -4.37
CA ALA A 666 21.46 36.51 -4.67
C ALA A 666 22.39 36.26 -3.47
N ASP A 667 21.93 36.49 -2.24
CA ASP A 667 22.74 36.29 -1.01
C ASP A 667 23.05 34.81 -0.75
N THR A 668 22.29 33.90 -1.35
CA THR A 668 22.54 32.44 -1.27
C THR A 668 23.84 32.03 -1.95
N GLY A 669 24.35 32.89 -2.84
CA GLY A 669 25.46 32.60 -3.74
C GLY A 669 25.11 31.71 -4.93
N PHE A 670 23.92 31.11 -5.01
CA PHE A 670 23.50 30.28 -6.15
C PHE A 670 23.02 31.12 -7.33
N GLU A 671 23.39 30.72 -8.54
CA GLU A 671 22.94 31.34 -9.80
C GLU A 671 21.57 30.80 -10.23
N SER A 672 21.25 29.54 -9.88
CA SER A 672 19.93 28.95 -10.14
C SER A 672 18.82 29.65 -9.35
N THR A 673 17.88 30.26 -10.06
CA THR A 673 16.68 30.90 -9.49
C THR A 673 15.82 29.92 -8.68
N MET A 674 15.82 28.62 -9.04
CA MET A 674 15.11 27.58 -8.30
C MET A 674 15.72 27.34 -6.91
N ILE A 675 17.06 27.28 -6.82
CA ILE A 675 17.77 27.08 -5.55
C ILE A 675 17.73 28.36 -4.72
N GLY A 676 18.11 29.49 -5.33
CA GLY A 676 18.16 30.79 -4.67
C GLY A 676 16.80 31.22 -4.11
N GLY A 677 15.73 31.04 -4.88
CA GLY A 677 14.36 31.32 -4.44
C GLY A 677 13.87 30.37 -3.34
N ALA A 678 14.20 29.08 -3.42
CA ALA A 678 13.84 28.11 -2.39
C ALA A 678 14.54 28.41 -1.05
N ILE A 679 15.85 28.68 -1.05
CA ILE A 679 16.61 29.01 0.17
C ILE A 679 16.16 30.36 0.75
N ALA A 680 15.98 31.39 -0.09
CA ALA A 680 15.52 32.71 0.38
C ALA A 680 14.09 32.69 0.96
N SER A 681 13.30 31.66 0.67
CA SER A 681 11.98 31.49 1.31
C SER A 681 12.05 31.02 2.77
N LEU A 682 13.11 30.31 3.16
CA LEU A 682 13.20 29.62 4.46
C LEU A 682 13.20 30.57 5.67
N PRO A 683 13.93 31.71 5.68
CA PRO A 683 13.96 32.62 6.83
C PRO A 683 12.67 33.43 7.01
N THR A 684 11.81 33.54 5.99
CA THR A 684 10.63 34.42 5.99
C THR A 684 9.59 34.10 7.07
N ILE A 685 9.65 32.89 7.63
CA ILE A 685 8.72 32.37 8.63
C ILE A 685 9.23 32.50 10.08
N LEU A 686 10.45 33.02 10.27
CA LEU A 686 11.11 33.03 11.58
C LEU A 686 10.31 33.79 12.64
N ASP A 687 9.87 35.01 12.33
CA ASP A 687 9.19 35.90 13.29
C ASP A 687 7.84 35.32 13.72
N ASP A 688 7.07 34.76 12.79
CA ASP A 688 5.82 34.03 13.08
C ASP A 688 6.09 32.87 14.04
N VAL A 689 7.08 32.01 13.76
CA VAL A 689 7.38 30.82 14.58
C VAL A 689 7.90 31.20 15.96
N VAL A 690 8.74 32.24 16.06
CA VAL A 690 9.20 32.78 17.35
C VAL A 690 8.02 33.30 18.16
N SER A 691 7.09 34.06 17.55
CA SER A 691 5.90 34.55 18.24
C SER A 691 5.04 33.43 18.84
N PHE A 692 4.88 32.30 18.14
CA PHE A 692 4.15 31.15 18.67
C PHE A 692 4.92 30.39 19.76
N LEU A 693 6.25 30.25 19.63
CA LEU A 693 7.09 29.66 20.66
C LEU A 693 7.15 30.52 21.94
N ASP A 694 6.99 31.84 21.82
CA ASP A 694 6.99 32.74 22.96
C ASP A 694 5.70 32.73 23.79
N LYS A 695 4.60 32.16 23.27
CA LYS A 695 3.41 31.84 24.08
C LYS A 695 3.55 30.56 24.90
N ILE A 696 4.51 29.69 24.56
CA ILE A 696 4.59 28.31 25.05
C ILE A 696 5.67 28.15 26.14
N ASN A 697 5.33 27.37 27.16
CA ASN A 697 6.27 26.81 28.14
C ASN A 697 6.84 25.48 27.60
N MET A 698 8.10 25.51 27.16
CA MET A 698 8.77 24.35 26.55
C MET A 698 8.86 23.11 27.47
N HIS A 699 8.92 23.28 28.79
CA HIS A 699 9.01 22.15 29.72
C HIS A 699 7.66 21.45 29.86
N ALA A 700 6.59 22.22 30.09
CA ALA A 700 5.23 21.70 30.20
C ALA A 700 4.78 21.05 28.89
N ALA A 701 5.00 21.72 27.75
CA ALA A 701 4.65 21.22 26.42
C ALA A 701 5.33 19.88 26.09
N ARG A 702 6.61 19.69 26.47
CA ARG A 702 7.33 18.42 26.26
C ARG A 702 6.77 17.26 27.09
N ASN A 703 6.19 17.55 28.25
CA ASN A 703 5.62 16.55 29.16
C ASN A 703 4.10 16.31 28.95
N ASP A 704 3.49 16.98 27.95
CA ASP A 704 2.03 17.10 27.75
C ASP A 704 1.27 17.63 29.00
N ASP A 705 1.95 18.43 29.84
CA ASP A 705 1.28 19.15 30.92
C ASP A 705 0.49 20.32 30.35
N LYS A 706 -0.83 20.18 30.37
CA LYS A 706 -1.75 21.21 29.86
C LYS A 706 -2.02 22.36 30.83
N TYR A 707 -1.72 22.22 32.11
CA TYR A 707 -2.02 23.24 33.13
C TYR A 707 -0.98 24.36 33.18
N ALA A 708 0.26 24.05 32.78
CA ALA A 708 1.38 24.98 32.67
C ALA A 708 1.87 25.17 31.22
N PHE A 709 1.08 24.77 30.21
CA PHE A 709 1.46 24.80 28.79
C PHE A 709 1.72 26.21 28.25
N PHE A 710 0.85 27.16 28.61
CA PHE A 710 1.03 28.57 28.28
C PHE A 710 1.98 29.23 29.29
N ARG A 711 2.64 30.32 28.89
CA ARG A 711 3.32 31.21 29.84
C ARG A 711 2.28 32.08 30.55
N GLU A 712 2.52 32.47 31.79
CA GLU A 712 1.54 33.18 32.66
C GLU A 712 0.94 34.45 32.02
N ALA A 713 1.70 35.17 31.19
CA ALA A 713 1.24 36.37 30.47
C ALA A 713 0.27 36.09 29.31
N GLU A 714 0.17 34.84 28.86
CA GLU A 714 -0.65 34.38 27.73
C GLU A 714 -1.77 33.42 28.20
N GLU A 715 -2.04 33.37 29.50
CA GLU A 715 -3.15 32.59 30.05
C GLU A 715 -4.47 33.35 29.93
N THR A 716 -5.47 32.71 29.32
CA THR A 716 -6.84 33.25 29.19
C THR A 716 -7.49 33.42 30.56
N GLU A 717 -8.38 34.40 30.71
CA GLU A 717 -9.14 34.68 31.96
C GLU A 717 -9.74 33.42 32.60
N ASP A 718 -10.40 32.56 31.81
CA ASP A 718 -10.91 31.22 32.22
C ASP A 718 -9.90 30.36 33.01
N ILE A 719 -8.62 30.39 32.61
CA ILE A 719 -7.55 29.57 33.19
C ILE A 719 -7.10 30.20 34.51
N SER A 720 -6.88 31.52 34.52
CA SER A 720 -6.53 32.29 35.71
C SER A 720 -7.59 32.18 36.80
N ASP A 721 -8.87 32.38 36.45
CA ASP A 721 -10.00 32.27 37.37
C ASP A 721 -10.14 30.86 37.97
N HIS A 722 -9.95 29.82 37.16
CA HIS A 722 -10.00 28.44 37.68
C HIS A 722 -8.77 28.07 38.51
N LYS A 723 -7.58 28.61 38.21
CA LYS A 723 -6.39 28.49 39.08
C LYS A 723 -6.59 29.20 40.42
N LEU A 724 -7.13 30.42 40.42
CA LEU A 724 -7.48 31.17 41.63
C LEU A 724 -8.57 30.45 42.45
N GLY A 725 -9.59 29.88 41.80
CA GLY A 725 -10.62 29.06 42.45
C GLY A 725 -10.05 27.82 43.13
N ILE A 726 -9.11 27.12 42.50
CA ILE A 726 -8.39 25.99 43.13
C ILE A 726 -7.59 26.48 44.34
N ALA A 727 -6.84 27.58 44.21
CA ALA A 727 -6.02 28.12 45.29
C ALA A 727 -6.86 28.57 46.49
N SER A 728 -8.04 29.17 46.27
CA SER A 728 -8.99 29.51 47.32
C SER A 728 -9.49 28.27 48.06
N VAL A 729 -9.98 27.25 47.33
CA VAL A 729 -10.51 26.03 47.95
C VAL A 729 -9.41 25.23 48.68
N GLU A 730 -8.16 25.28 48.20
CA GLU A 730 -7.02 24.68 48.89
C GLU A 730 -6.57 25.48 50.13
N HIS A 731 -6.85 26.80 50.19
CA HIS A 731 -6.74 27.62 51.39
C HIS A 731 -7.85 27.30 52.42
N ASP A 732 -9.10 27.21 51.98
CA ASP A 732 -10.25 26.86 52.84
C ASP A 732 -10.06 25.47 53.50
N LEU A 733 -9.58 24.50 52.71
CA LEU A 733 -9.20 23.16 53.20
C LEU A 733 -8.10 23.23 54.26
N GLN A 734 -7.12 24.12 54.09
CA GLN A 734 -5.99 24.33 55.00
C GLN A 734 -6.44 24.99 56.32
N GLU A 735 -7.37 25.96 56.30
CA GLU A 735 -7.96 26.54 57.52
C GLU A 735 -8.78 25.50 58.31
N HIS A 736 -9.60 24.70 57.61
CA HIS A 736 -10.40 23.63 58.22
C HIS A 736 -9.56 22.58 58.99
N ARG A 737 -8.23 22.51 58.80
CA ARG A 737 -7.34 21.66 59.64
C ARG A 737 -7.37 22.02 61.13
N SER A 738 -7.61 23.29 61.48
CA SER A 738 -7.78 23.71 62.88
C SER A 738 -9.14 23.24 63.41
N VAL A 739 -10.20 23.53 62.65
CA VAL A 739 -11.60 23.15 62.95
C VAL A 739 -11.75 21.62 63.09
N ALA A 740 -11.06 20.83 62.27
CA ALA A 740 -10.99 19.37 62.39
C ALA A 740 -10.19 18.90 63.61
N GLY A 741 -9.15 19.65 64.00
CA GLY A 741 -8.39 19.46 65.23
C GLY A 741 -9.26 19.61 66.47
N GLU A 742 -9.95 20.75 66.60
CA GLU A 742 -10.86 21.03 67.72
C GLU A 742 -11.91 19.94 67.90
N LYS A 743 -12.58 19.53 66.81
CA LYS A 743 -13.59 18.45 66.81
C LYS A 743 -13.03 17.10 67.29
N LEU A 744 -11.71 16.85 67.14
CA LEU A 744 -11.03 15.66 67.69
C LEU A 744 -10.36 15.90 69.06
N GLY A 745 -10.25 17.15 69.53
CA GLY A 745 -9.46 17.54 70.70
C GLY A 745 -7.95 17.47 70.46
N LYS A 746 -7.49 18.00 69.32
CA LYS A 746 -6.09 18.29 68.96
C LYS A 746 -5.97 19.77 68.55
N SER A 747 -4.77 20.34 68.57
CA SER A 747 -4.53 21.70 68.06
C SER A 747 -4.74 21.82 66.56
N THR A 748 -4.24 20.84 65.80
CA THR A 748 -4.34 20.76 64.34
C THR A 748 -4.41 19.31 63.90
N VAL A 749 -4.88 19.10 62.67
CA VAL A 749 -4.89 17.80 61.99
C VAL A 749 -4.05 17.87 60.72
N ASP A 750 -3.23 16.85 60.51
CA ASP A 750 -2.48 16.68 59.26
C ASP A 750 -3.25 15.79 58.30
N TYR A 751 -3.52 16.35 57.12
CA TYR A 751 -4.01 15.61 55.97
C TYR A 751 -2.93 14.69 55.41
N LYS A 752 -3.36 13.53 54.88
CA LYS A 752 -2.49 12.63 54.10
C LYS A 752 -3.18 12.21 52.82
N SER A 753 -2.39 11.99 51.77
CA SER A 753 -2.85 11.32 50.56
C SER A 753 -2.45 9.84 50.59
N VAL A 754 -3.39 8.92 50.36
CA VAL A 754 -3.12 7.48 50.34
C VAL A 754 -3.87 6.82 49.19
N ALA A 755 -3.17 6.03 48.38
CA ALA A 755 -3.72 5.35 47.21
C ALA A 755 -4.49 6.26 46.22
N GLY A 756 -4.01 7.51 46.05
CA GLY A 756 -4.62 8.51 45.16
C GLY A 756 -5.82 9.26 45.74
N ILE A 757 -6.15 9.08 47.02
CA ILE A 757 -7.20 9.86 47.70
C ILE A 757 -6.55 10.87 48.64
N ASP A 758 -6.86 12.16 48.43
CA ASP A 758 -6.32 13.30 49.18
C ASP A 758 -7.08 13.63 50.47
N TYR A 759 -6.50 14.53 51.28
CA TYR A 759 -7.09 15.14 52.49
C TYR A 759 -7.65 14.16 53.53
N LEU A 760 -7.11 12.94 53.59
CA LEU A 760 -7.55 11.93 54.54
C LEU A 760 -7.09 12.29 55.96
N ILE A 761 -8.04 12.31 56.89
CA ILE A 761 -7.75 12.44 58.33
C ILE A 761 -7.51 11.03 58.89
N GLU A 762 -6.27 10.71 59.24
CA GLU A 762 -5.92 9.44 59.91
C GLU A 762 -6.16 9.52 61.43
N VAL A 763 -6.91 8.54 61.96
CA VAL A 763 -7.11 8.34 63.40
C VAL A 763 -6.74 6.89 63.75
N ASP A 764 -5.89 6.70 64.77
CA ASP A 764 -5.49 5.37 65.22
C ASP A 764 -6.65 4.69 65.99
N ASN A 765 -6.95 3.45 65.60
CA ASN A 765 -8.06 2.64 66.13
C ASN A 765 -7.90 2.30 67.63
N SER A 766 -6.67 2.30 68.14
CA SER A 766 -6.35 2.08 69.55
C SER A 766 -6.39 3.35 70.40
N SER A 767 -6.38 4.53 69.76
CA SER A 767 -6.33 5.82 70.44
C SER A 767 -7.72 6.26 70.94
N PRO A 768 -7.81 7.01 72.06
CA PRO A 768 -9.08 7.51 72.57
C PRO A 768 -9.79 8.48 71.60
N PHE A 769 -9.06 9.07 70.67
CA PHE A 769 -9.59 9.99 69.66
C PHE A 769 -10.59 9.33 68.70
N ILE A 770 -10.53 8.01 68.49
CA ILE A 770 -11.50 7.31 67.62
C ILE A 770 -12.95 7.41 68.14
N LYS A 771 -13.13 7.57 69.46
CA LYS A 771 -14.44 7.77 70.10
C LYS A 771 -14.95 9.21 70.02
N LYS A 772 -14.11 10.16 69.59
CA LYS A 772 -14.46 11.57 69.39
C LYS A 772 -14.84 11.89 67.92
N VAL A 773 -14.59 10.97 66.98
CA VAL A 773 -14.95 11.16 65.57
C VAL A 773 -16.47 11.34 65.45
N PRO A 774 -16.97 12.48 64.94
CA PRO A 774 -18.41 12.70 64.77
C PRO A 774 -19.04 11.71 63.79
N ALA A 775 -20.28 11.29 64.06
CA ALA A 775 -21.02 10.35 63.20
C ALA A 775 -21.31 10.88 61.79
N SER A 776 -21.10 12.17 61.55
CA SER A 776 -21.19 12.81 60.22
C SER A 776 -19.92 12.63 59.35
N TRP A 777 -18.82 12.09 59.90
CA TRP A 777 -17.58 11.90 59.13
C TRP A 777 -17.62 10.60 58.32
N ALA A 778 -17.38 10.70 57.02
CA ALA A 778 -17.37 9.55 56.12
C ALA A 778 -16.06 8.76 56.28
N LYS A 779 -16.16 7.46 56.61
CA LYS A 779 -14.99 6.57 56.65
C LYS A 779 -14.64 6.10 55.24
N ILE A 780 -13.51 6.57 54.71
CA ILE A 780 -13.10 6.33 53.33
C ILE A 780 -12.25 5.07 53.18
N SER A 781 -11.32 4.84 54.12
CA SER A 781 -10.51 3.61 54.15
C SER A 781 -10.05 3.28 55.57
N GLY A 782 -9.39 2.15 55.75
CA GLY A 782 -8.80 1.79 57.03
C GLY A 782 -7.90 0.55 56.93
N THR A 783 -6.97 0.47 57.87
CA THR A 783 -6.13 -0.70 58.15
C THR A 783 -6.46 -1.21 59.56
N LYS A 784 -5.81 -2.31 60.00
CA LYS A 784 -5.94 -2.78 61.38
C LYS A 784 -5.50 -1.73 62.43
N LYS A 785 -4.54 -0.85 62.09
CA LYS A 785 -4.03 0.20 63.00
C LYS A 785 -4.78 1.53 62.89
N VAL A 786 -5.03 2.05 61.68
CA VAL A 786 -5.62 3.38 61.47
C VAL A 786 -6.91 3.33 60.64
N SER A 787 -7.89 4.17 60.99
CA SER A 787 -9.06 4.49 60.17
C SER A 787 -8.91 5.87 59.55
N ARG A 788 -9.43 6.05 58.32
CA ARG A 788 -9.29 7.29 57.55
C ARG A 788 -10.65 7.89 57.22
N PHE A 789 -10.78 9.19 57.44
CA PHE A 789 -12.05 9.90 57.33
C PHE A 789 -11.95 11.18 56.48
N HIS A 790 -13.07 11.56 55.88
CA HIS A 790 -13.34 12.93 55.44
C HIS A 790 -14.48 13.52 56.25
N THR A 791 -14.43 14.84 56.50
CA THR A 791 -15.57 15.58 57.08
C THR A 791 -16.56 15.95 55.97
N PRO A 792 -17.84 16.24 56.26
CA PRO A 792 -18.79 16.71 55.22
C PRO A 792 -18.28 17.94 54.45
N GLU A 793 -17.59 18.81 55.17
CA GLU A 793 -16.96 20.05 54.70
C GLU A 793 -15.79 19.76 53.74
N VAL A 794 -14.91 18.83 54.10
CA VAL A 794 -13.83 18.33 53.22
C VAL A 794 -14.42 17.65 51.97
N VAL A 795 -15.50 16.88 52.08
CA VAL A 795 -16.16 16.27 50.90
C VAL A 795 -16.74 17.35 49.97
N GLN A 796 -17.30 18.43 50.52
CA GLN A 796 -17.81 19.56 49.73
C GLN A 796 -16.67 20.34 49.05
N LEU A 797 -15.62 20.70 49.79
CA LEU A 797 -14.48 21.44 49.27
C LEU A 797 -13.69 20.61 48.23
N ILE A 798 -13.47 19.31 48.45
CA ILE A 798 -12.88 18.42 47.42
C ILE A 798 -13.74 18.44 46.14
N ARG A 799 -15.07 18.36 46.26
CA ARG A 799 -15.97 18.39 45.09
C ARG A 799 -15.91 19.73 44.34
N GLN A 800 -15.73 20.85 45.03
CA GLN A 800 -15.52 22.16 44.40
C GLN A 800 -14.14 22.27 43.75
N ARG A 801 -13.07 21.85 44.45
CA ARG A 801 -11.69 21.75 43.92
C ARG A 801 -11.64 20.93 42.64
N ASP A 802 -12.29 19.77 42.64
CA ASP A 802 -12.29 18.83 41.52
C ASP A 802 -13.16 19.32 40.36
N GLN A 803 -14.26 20.05 40.63
CA GLN A 803 -14.99 20.81 39.61
C GLN A 803 -14.11 21.88 38.95
N HIS A 804 -13.39 22.70 39.72
CA HIS A 804 -12.45 23.68 39.15
C HIS A 804 -11.30 23.00 38.39
N LYS A 805 -10.79 21.85 38.84
CA LYS A 805 -9.76 21.08 38.11
C LYS A 805 -10.27 20.49 36.79
N GLU A 806 -11.49 19.95 36.75
CA GLU A 806 -12.13 19.49 35.50
C GLU A 806 -12.46 20.67 34.56
N ALA A 807 -12.92 21.81 35.10
CA ALA A 807 -13.18 23.02 34.31
C ALA A 807 -11.90 23.67 33.75
N LEU A 808 -10.84 23.77 34.57
CA LEU A 808 -9.51 24.22 34.15
C LEU A 808 -8.95 23.32 33.05
N ALA A 809 -9.06 22.00 33.22
CA ALA A 809 -8.64 21.03 32.21
C ALA A 809 -9.37 21.23 30.86
N ALA A 810 -10.64 21.65 30.89
CA ALA A 810 -11.42 21.99 29.70
C ALA A 810 -11.06 23.39 29.13
N ALA A 811 -10.73 24.37 29.98
CA ALA A 811 -10.25 25.69 29.55
C ALA A 811 -8.89 25.60 28.85
N CYS A 812 -7.92 24.87 29.41
CA CYS A 812 -6.62 24.60 28.80
C CYS A 812 -6.73 23.84 27.45
N ASP A 813 -7.75 22.99 27.28
CA ASP A 813 -8.04 22.31 26.02
C ASP A 813 -8.81 23.20 25.01
N ARG A 814 -9.57 24.22 25.47
CA ARG A 814 -10.11 25.29 24.61
C ARG A 814 -9.00 26.20 24.09
N ALA A 815 -8.20 26.75 24.99
CA ALA A 815 -7.11 27.68 24.66
C ALA A 815 -6.07 27.04 23.72
N PHE A 816 -5.72 25.76 23.94
CA PHE A 816 -4.82 25.03 23.03
C PHE A 816 -5.40 24.88 21.61
N ARG A 817 -6.72 24.64 21.46
CA ARG A 817 -7.36 24.63 20.14
C ARG A 817 -7.41 26.01 19.49
N ALA A 818 -7.57 27.08 20.27
CA ALA A 818 -7.50 28.45 19.76
C ALA A 818 -6.10 28.76 19.20
N LEU A 819 -5.03 28.37 19.91
CA LEU A 819 -3.65 28.48 19.41
C LEU A 819 -3.42 27.67 18.12
N LEU A 820 -3.93 26.43 18.04
CA LEU A 820 -3.83 25.64 16.80
C LEU A 820 -4.56 26.32 15.62
N ALA A 821 -5.72 26.94 15.87
CA ALA A 821 -6.45 27.71 14.86
C ALA A 821 -5.74 29.01 14.45
N GLU A 822 -5.08 29.70 15.40
CA GLU A 822 -4.23 30.86 15.13
C GLU A 822 -3.07 30.47 14.18
N ILE A 823 -2.34 29.40 14.50
CA ILE A 823 -1.24 28.86 13.68
C ILE A 823 -1.77 28.36 12.32
N ALA A 824 -2.97 27.80 12.26
CA ALA A 824 -3.61 27.36 11.03
C ALA A 824 -3.86 28.50 10.02
N THR A 825 -4.01 29.76 10.47
CA THR A 825 -4.09 30.91 9.55
C THR A 825 -2.83 31.09 8.72
N LYS A 826 -1.65 30.78 9.28
CA LYS A 826 -0.34 30.84 8.61
C LYS A 826 0.02 29.53 7.88
N TYR A 827 -0.85 28.52 7.87
CA TYR A 827 -0.58 27.19 7.27
C TYR A 827 0.02 27.29 5.86
N GLN A 828 -0.50 28.16 5.00
CA GLN A 828 -0.04 28.30 3.62
C GLN A 828 1.44 28.71 3.53
N VAL A 829 1.91 29.60 4.42
CA VAL A 829 3.30 30.09 4.43
C VAL A 829 4.26 28.98 4.88
N PHE A 830 3.94 28.29 5.98
CA PHE A 830 4.73 27.14 6.44
C PHE A 830 4.74 25.99 5.43
N ARG A 831 3.61 25.75 4.76
CA ARG A 831 3.45 24.73 3.71
C ARG A 831 4.32 25.04 2.48
N ASP A 832 4.42 26.29 2.08
CA ASP A 832 5.28 26.71 0.96
C ASP A 832 6.78 26.58 1.32
N CYS A 833 7.18 26.87 2.55
CA CYS A 833 8.54 26.57 3.03
C CYS A 833 8.83 25.05 2.98
N VAL A 834 7.91 24.19 3.42
CA VAL A 834 8.08 22.72 3.32
C VAL A 834 8.16 22.26 1.86
N GLN A 835 7.42 22.90 0.94
CA GLN A 835 7.51 22.63 -0.50
C GLN A 835 8.84 23.11 -1.12
N ALA A 836 9.43 24.21 -0.62
CA ALA A 836 10.78 24.66 -1.00
C ALA A 836 11.85 23.65 -0.54
N LEU A 837 11.78 23.19 0.71
CA LEU A 837 12.65 22.13 1.25
C LEU A 837 12.52 20.83 0.46
N ALA A 838 11.29 20.41 0.14
CA ALA A 838 11.04 19.22 -0.68
C ALA A 838 11.71 19.34 -2.07
N THR A 839 11.67 20.53 -2.66
CA THR A 839 12.28 20.82 -3.96
C THR A 839 13.82 20.75 -3.89
N LEU A 840 14.41 21.32 -2.84
CA LEU A 840 15.86 21.27 -2.58
C LEU A 840 16.36 19.83 -2.31
N ASP A 841 15.62 19.03 -1.54
CA ASP A 841 15.94 17.62 -1.26
C ASP A 841 15.86 16.77 -2.56
N CYS A 842 14.84 16.99 -3.40
CA CYS A 842 14.77 16.38 -4.73
C CYS A 842 15.97 16.77 -5.63
N LEU A 843 16.36 18.05 -5.67
CA LEU A 843 17.50 18.50 -6.46
C LEU A 843 18.83 17.91 -5.96
N ILE A 844 19.04 17.82 -4.64
CA ILE A 844 20.21 17.16 -4.06
C ILE A 844 20.19 15.64 -4.31
N SER A 845 19.01 15.01 -4.33
CA SER A 845 18.85 13.61 -4.74
C SER A 845 19.33 13.40 -6.18
N LEU A 846 18.88 14.23 -7.13
CA LEU A 846 19.31 14.15 -8.53
C LEU A 846 20.80 14.50 -8.71
N ALA A 847 21.34 15.49 -7.99
CA ALA A 847 22.77 15.79 -7.98
C ALA A 847 23.64 14.66 -7.40
N THR A 848 23.10 13.89 -6.45
CA THR A 848 23.77 12.68 -5.90
C THR A 848 23.76 11.52 -6.90
N ILE A 849 22.82 11.49 -7.86
CA ILE A 849 22.88 10.58 -9.01
C ILE A 849 23.85 11.11 -10.08
N ALA A 850 23.82 12.41 -10.39
CA ALA A 850 24.74 13.06 -11.33
C ALA A 850 26.22 12.93 -10.94
N GLY A 851 26.52 12.82 -9.63
CA GLY A 851 27.85 12.54 -9.10
C GLY A 851 28.39 11.11 -9.33
N GLN A 852 27.62 10.21 -9.94
CA GLN A 852 28.06 8.83 -10.18
C GLN A 852 28.90 8.69 -11.47
N PRO A 853 29.87 7.75 -11.53
CA PRO A 853 30.76 7.62 -12.68
C PRO A 853 30.02 7.25 -13.97
N GLY A 854 30.30 8.01 -15.04
CA GLY A 854 29.66 7.82 -16.34
C GLY A 854 28.19 8.25 -16.40
N TYR A 855 27.77 9.17 -15.53
CA TYR A 855 26.55 9.95 -15.70
C TYR A 855 26.89 11.29 -16.38
N VAL A 856 26.08 11.72 -17.34
CA VAL A 856 26.33 12.92 -18.16
C VAL A 856 25.11 13.83 -18.20
N LYS A 857 25.36 15.15 -18.29
CA LYS A 857 24.33 16.18 -18.55
C LYS A 857 23.77 15.98 -19.97
N PRO A 858 22.47 15.66 -20.14
CA PRO A 858 21.87 15.57 -21.47
C PRO A 858 21.76 16.96 -22.11
N GLN A 859 21.96 17.03 -23.43
CA GLN A 859 21.73 18.23 -24.23
C GLN A 859 20.33 18.19 -24.84
N TYR A 860 19.52 19.23 -24.64
CA TYR A 860 18.14 19.26 -25.14
C TYR A 860 18.01 19.95 -26.49
N THR A 861 17.21 19.37 -27.39
CA THR A 861 16.89 19.97 -28.69
C THR A 861 15.40 19.99 -29.00
N ASP A 862 15.02 20.96 -29.83
CA ASP A 862 13.63 21.19 -30.23
C ASP A 862 13.18 20.19 -31.32
N SER A 863 14.14 19.56 -32.02
CA SER A 863 13.94 18.42 -32.92
C SER A 863 13.77 17.11 -32.15
N THR A 864 12.82 16.26 -32.55
CA THR A 864 12.59 14.94 -31.95
C THR A 864 13.74 13.97 -32.27
N CYS A 865 14.63 13.72 -31.30
CA CYS A 865 15.70 12.73 -31.42
C CYS A 865 16.03 12.05 -30.09
N ILE A 866 16.65 10.87 -30.15
CA ILE A 866 17.32 10.21 -29.03
C ILE A 866 18.67 9.73 -29.55
N SER A 867 19.72 10.49 -29.26
CA SER A 867 21.10 10.16 -29.62
C SER A 867 21.93 10.02 -28.36
N VAL A 868 22.44 8.82 -28.10
CA VAL A 868 23.13 8.47 -26.85
C VAL A 868 24.30 7.55 -27.17
N GLU A 869 25.51 7.93 -26.76
CA GLU A 869 26.72 7.11 -26.90
C GLU A 869 26.98 6.35 -25.61
N GLN A 870 27.25 5.05 -25.74
CA GLN A 870 27.58 4.13 -24.64
C GLN A 870 26.57 4.19 -23.48
N GLY A 871 25.27 4.26 -23.81
CA GLY A 871 24.19 4.27 -22.83
C GLY A 871 24.10 2.95 -22.05
N ARG A 872 23.69 3.02 -20.78
CA ARG A 872 23.59 1.87 -19.86
C ARG A 872 22.20 1.82 -19.24
N HIS A 873 21.73 0.62 -18.83
CA HIS A 873 20.40 0.49 -18.25
C HIS A 873 20.39 0.92 -16.77
N PRO A 874 19.66 2.00 -16.39
CA PRO A 874 19.83 2.64 -15.08
C PRO A 874 19.60 1.71 -13.87
N MET A 875 18.50 0.96 -13.90
CA MET A 875 18.16 -0.01 -12.84
C MET A 875 19.13 -1.20 -12.79
N VAL A 876 19.42 -1.82 -13.94
CA VAL A 876 20.18 -3.08 -14.01
C VAL A 876 21.64 -2.88 -13.61
N GLU A 877 22.23 -1.74 -13.95
CA GLU A 877 23.60 -1.40 -13.52
C GLU A 877 23.74 -1.38 -12.00
N GLN A 878 22.74 -0.89 -11.25
CA GLN A 878 22.75 -0.88 -9.78
C GLN A 878 22.42 -2.25 -9.13
N LEU A 879 22.03 -3.26 -9.92
CA LEU A 879 21.64 -4.59 -9.44
C LEU A 879 22.64 -5.70 -9.81
N LEU A 880 23.44 -5.52 -10.86
CA LEU A 880 24.46 -6.48 -11.26
C LEU A 880 25.72 -6.42 -10.37
N LEU A 881 26.39 -7.57 -10.23
CA LEU A 881 27.72 -7.67 -9.64
C LEU A 881 28.84 -7.53 -10.69
N ASP A 882 28.50 -7.74 -11.96
CA ASP A 882 29.37 -7.69 -13.13
C ASP A 882 29.02 -6.45 -13.99
N SER A 883 29.94 -5.98 -14.81
CA SER A 883 29.75 -4.76 -15.62
C SER A 883 28.67 -4.92 -16.70
N TYR A 884 27.66 -4.04 -16.71
CA TYR A 884 26.67 -3.94 -17.79
C TYR A 884 27.33 -3.49 -19.10
N VAL A 885 26.96 -4.11 -20.23
CA VAL A 885 27.50 -3.76 -21.55
C VAL A 885 26.82 -2.50 -22.10
N PRO A 886 27.55 -1.39 -22.31
CA PRO A 886 26.99 -0.16 -22.86
C PRO A 886 26.56 -0.35 -24.32
N ASN A 887 25.56 0.42 -24.75
CA ASN A 887 24.96 0.33 -26.08
C ASN A 887 24.64 1.71 -26.64
N ASP A 888 24.93 1.92 -27.91
CA ASP A 888 24.63 3.17 -28.62
C ASP A 888 23.18 3.22 -29.10
N ILE A 889 22.62 4.44 -29.14
CA ILE A 889 21.24 4.71 -29.52
C ILE A 889 21.25 5.90 -30.49
N ASN A 890 20.58 5.77 -31.64
CA ASN A 890 20.42 6.86 -32.58
C ASN A 890 19.05 6.78 -33.28
N LEU A 891 18.14 7.66 -32.85
CA LEU A 891 16.80 7.87 -33.39
C LEU A 891 16.60 9.36 -33.68
N GLU A 892 16.02 9.73 -34.82
CA GLU A 892 15.84 11.12 -35.24
C GLU A 892 14.70 11.22 -36.26
N SER A 893 13.80 12.20 -36.11
CA SER A 893 12.62 12.41 -36.98
C SER A 893 12.96 12.44 -38.48
N ASP A 894 14.09 13.08 -38.80
CA ASP A 894 14.49 13.45 -40.15
C ASP A 894 15.44 12.42 -40.78
N LYS A 895 15.85 11.40 -40.01
CA LYS A 895 16.69 10.28 -40.44
C LYS A 895 16.03 8.97 -39.98
N THR A 896 16.72 8.17 -39.17
CA THR A 896 16.18 6.90 -38.66
C THR A 896 15.13 7.16 -37.58
N ARG A 897 13.86 7.13 -37.97
CA ARG A 897 12.71 7.15 -37.05
C ARG A 897 12.51 5.83 -36.32
N ALA A 898 12.89 4.70 -36.94
CA ALA A 898 12.58 3.38 -36.40
C ALA A 898 13.73 2.37 -36.46
N LEU A 899 13.81 1.55 -35.42
CA LEU A 899 14.70 0.38 -35.35
C LEU A 899 13.86 -0.91 -35.30
N LEU A 900 14.09 -1.80 -36.28
CA LEU A 900 13.57 -3.16 -36.24
C LEU A 900 14.56 -4.04 -35.48
N VAL A 901 14.25 -4.36 -34.22
CA VAL A 901 15.12 -5.09 -33.30
C VAL A 901 14.85 -6.59 -33.43
N THR A 902 15.87 -7.35 -33.84
CA THR A 902 15.76 -8.79 -34.10
C THR A 902 16.69 -9.62 -33.20
N GLY A 903 16.45 -10.93 -33.16
CA GLY A 903 17.38 -11.91 -32.57
C GLY A 903 16.95 -12.49 -31.22
N PRO A 904 17.91 -12.94 -30.39
CA PRO A 904 17.68 -13.85 -29.27
C PRO A 904 16.90 -13.25 -28.09
N ASN A 905 16.10 -14.06 -27.37
CA ASN A 905 15.39 -13.58 -26.16
C ASN A 905 16.32 -13.50 -24.94
N MET A 906 17.37 -14.33 -24.89
CA MET A 906 18.39 -14.28 -23.83
C MET A 906 19.52 -13.28 -24.09
N GLY A 907 19.58 -12.67 -25.28
CA GLY A 907 20.67 -11.74 -25.66
C GLY A 907 20.43 -10.28 -25.31
N GLY A 908 19.45 -9.95 -24.47
CA GLY A 908 19.27 -8.59 -23.92
C GLY A 908 18.33 -7.64 -24.66
N LYS A 909 17.54 -8.09 -25.66
CA LYS A 909 16.61 -7.24 -26.44
C LYS A 909 15.75 -6.33 -25.55
N SER A 910 15.03 -6.91 -24.60
CA SER A 910 14.11 -6.19 -23.71
C SER A 910 14.85 -5.22 -22.78
N SER A 911 16.10 -5.52 -22.39
CA SER A 911 16.96 -4.62 -21.61
C SER A 911 17.37 -3.40 -22.43
N TYR A 912 17.84 -3.58 -23.66
CA TYR A 912 18.18 -2.47 -24.56
C TYR A 912 16.97 -1.56 -24.82
N VAL A 913 15.80 -2.15 -25.10
CA VAL A 913 14.57 -1.41 -25.39
C VAL A 913 14.08 -0.61 -24.17
N ARG A 914 14.06 -1.22 -22.98
CA ARG A 914 13.74 -0.51 -21.72
C ARG A 914 14.75 0.60 -21.44
N GLN A 915 16.05 0.35 -21.65
CA GLN A 915 17.11 1.33 -21.50
C GLN A 915 16.87 2.60 -22.34
N VAL A 916 16.47 2.48 -23.61
CA VAL A 916 16.19 3.66 -24.46
C VAL A 916 15.11 4.55 -23.84
N ALA A 917 13.98 3.96 -23.44
CA ALA A 917 12.89 4.71 -22.82
C ALA A 917 13.28 5.28 -21.44
N LEU A 918 13.95 4.49 -20.60
CA LEU A 918 14.37 4.92 -19.26
C LEU A 918 15.39 6.07 -19.31
N ILE A 919 16.31 6.09 -20.28
CA ILE A 919 17.25 7.21 -20.49
C ILE A 919 16.49 8.48 -20.90
N ALA A 920 15.53 8.38 -21.83
CA ALA A 920 14.72 9.54 -22.25
C ALA A 920 13.85 10.09 -21.10
N ILE A 921 13.21 9.20 -20.32
CA ILE A 921 12.43 9.55 -19.13
C ILE A 921 13.32 10.20 -18.07
N MET A 922 14.51 9.65 -17.77
CA MET A 922 15.46 10.26 -16.83
C MET A 922 15.92 11.64 -17.25
N GLY A 923 16.17 11.83 -18.55
CA GLY A 923 16.41 13.15 -19.14
C GLY A 923 15.27 14.10 -18.80
N GLN A 924 14.04 13.82 -19.23
CA GLN A 924 12.89 14.71 -19.00
C GLN A 924 12.42 14.81 -17.53
N ILE A 925 12.92 13.98 -16.60
CA ILE A 925 12.79 14.21 -15.15
C ILE A 925 13.70 15.37 -14.69
N GLY A 926 14.75 15.68 -15.44
CA GLY A 926 15.82 16.62 -15.09
C GLY A 926 17.00 15.95 -14.40
N SER A 927 17.23 14.66 -14.67
CA SER A 927 18.38 13.90 -14.16
C SER A 927 19.51 13.86 -15.20
N TYR A 928 20.74 13.68 -14.73
CA TYR A 928 21.82 13.20 -15.59
C TYR A 928 21.56 11.75 -15.96
N VAL A 929 22.04 11.31 -17.12
CA VAL A 929 21.76 9.97 -17.66
C VAL A 929 23.03 9.10 -17.72
N PRO A 930 22.94 7.78 -17.51
CA PRO A 930 24.11 6.89 -17.53
C PRO A 930 24.55 6.60 -18.97
N ALA A 931 25.40 7.47 -19.51
CA ALA A 931 25.92 7.44 -20.88
C ALA A 931 27.25 8.19 -20.98
N GLN A 932 28.00 7.99 -22.07
CA GLN A 932 29.18 8.81 -22.39
C GLN A 932 28.79 10.18 -22.94
N SER A 933 27.76 10.23 -23.80
CA SER A 933 27.13 11.47 -24.26
C SER A 933 25.64 11.23 -24.49
N ALA A 934 24.83 12.29 -24.38
CA ALA A 934 23.37 12.21 -24.61
C ALA A 934 22.83 13.53 -25.17
N LYS A 935 22.07 13.42 -26.27
CA LYS A 935 21.29 14.49 -26.91
C LYS A 935 19.84 14.02 -27.06
N LEU A 936 18.93 14.73 -26.41
CA LEU A 936 17.52 14.33 -26.26
C LEU A 936 16.58 15.41 -26.80
N GLY A 937 15.66 15.01 -27.67
CA GLY A 937 14.51 15.81 -28.08
C GLY A 937 13.39 15.71 -27.04
N MET A 938 12.58 16.76 -26.93
CA MET A 938 11.46 16.79 -25.98
C MET A 938 10.30 15.88 -26.46
N LEU A 939 10.22 14.67 -25.92
CA LEU A 939 9.13 13.72 -26.22
C LEU A 939 7.85 14.12 -25.46
N ASP A 940 6.68 13.87 -26.04
CA ASP A 940 5.38 14.17 -25.40
C ASP A 940 4.80 12.97 -24.63
N ALA A 941 5.07 11.75 -25.08
CA ALA A 941 4.62 10.51 -24.48
C ALA A 941 5.63 9.37 -24.71
N VAL A 942 5.61 8.40 -23.80
CA VAL A 942 6.25 7.10 -24.03
C VAL A 942 5.16 6.04 -23.97
N PHE A 943 5.01 5.30 -25.07
CA PHE A 943 4.07 4.21 -25.21
C PHE A 943 4.82 2.88 -25.30
N THR A 944 4.56 1.98 -24.36
CA THR A 944 5.06 0.61 -24.46
C THR A 944 3.94 -0.39 -24.60
N ARG A 945 4.12 -1.33 -25.52
CA ARG A 945 3.52 -2.65 -25.46
C ARG A 945 4.66 -3.66 -25.27
N MET A 946 4.86 -4.15 -24.05
CA MET A 946 5.85 -5.19 -23.73
C MET A 946 5.22 -6.38 -23.00
N GLY A 947 5.78 -7.57 -23.19
CA GLY A 947 5.35 -8.78 -22.47
C GLY A 947 3.98 -9.34 -22.88
N ALA A 948 3.48 -10.29 -22.08
CA ALA A 948 2.22 -11.00 -22.27
C ALA A 948 1.37 -10.96 -20.99
N PHE A 949 0.43 -10.02 -20.94
CA PHE A 949 -0.59 -9.96 -19.90
C PHE A 949 -1.89 -10.60 -20.38
N ASP A 950 -2.16 -11.80 -19.87
CA ASP A 950 -3.41 -12.51 -20.13
C ASP A 950 -4.52 -11.94 -19.24
N ASN A 951 -5.46 -11.17 -19.79
CA ASN A 951 -6.64 -10.70 -19.08
C ASN A 951 -7.69 -11.83 -18.91
N MET A 952 -7.29 -12.92 -18.24
CA MET A 952 -8.12 -14.10 -17.96
C MET A 952 -9.45 -13.78 -17.26
N LEU A 953 -9.55 -12.66 -16.55
CA LEU A 953 -10.74 -12.23 -15.82
C LEU A 953 -11.76 -11.48 -16.70
N ALA A 954 -11.33 -10.89 -17.82
CA ALA A 954 -12.25 -10.40 -18.84
C ALA A 954 -12.91 -11.57 -19.62
N GLY A 955 -12.18 -12.68 -19.78
CA GLY A 955 -12.54 -13.78 -20.68
C GLY A 955 -12.16 -13.53 -22.14
N GLU A 956 -11.32 -12.51 -22.37
CA GLU A 956 -10.94 -12.04 -23.70
C GLU A 956 -9.71 -12.78 -24.24
N SER A 957 -9.59 -12.82 -25.57
CA SER A 957 -8.39 -13.35 -26.21
C SER A 957 -7.20 -12.44 -25.91
N THR A 958 -6.05 -13.03 -25.60
CA THR A 958 -4.77 -12.32 -25.37
C THR A 958 -4.39 -11.44 -26.57
N PHE A 959 -4.80 -11.86 -27.78
CA PHE A 959 -4.63 -11.10 -29.02
C PHE A 959 -5.62 -9.93 -29.17
N MET A 960 -6.80 -9.98 -28.55
CA MET A 960 -7.75 -8.85 -28.55
C MET A 960 -7.23 -7.71 -27.69
N VAL A 961 -6.68 -8.03 -26.52
CA VAL A 961 -5.98 -7.06 -25.65
C VAL A 961 -4.80 -6.44 -26.39
N GLU A 962 -3.93 -7.27 -26.98
CA GLU A 962 -2.79 -6.85 -27.81
C GLU A 962 -3.17 -5.85 -28.92
N LEU A 963 -4.25 -6.11 -29.65
CA LEU A 963 -4.73 -5.22 -30.70
C LEU A 963 -5.39 -3.95 -30.13
N SER A 964 -6.08 -4.01 -29.00
CA SER A 964 -6.67 -2.81 -28.38
C SER A 964 -5.60 -1.87 -27.81
N GLU A 965 -4.58 -2.42 -27.12
CA GLU A 965 -3.38 -1.68 -26.70
C GLU A 965 -2.74 -0.96 -27.90
N THR A 966 -2.50 -1.71 -28.98
CA THR A 966 -1.90 -1.19 -30.21
C THR A 966 -2.78 -0.13 -30.87
N ALA A 967 -4.10 -0.32 -30.89
CA ALA A 967 -5.06 0.63 -31.45
C ALA A 967 -5.15 1.93 -30.64
N ASP A 968 -5.01 1.88 -29.31
CA ASP A 968 -4.99 3.08 -28.47
C ASP A 968 -3.67 3.85 -28.62
N ILE A 969 -2.54 3.16 -28.70
CA ILE A 969 -1.24 3.76 -29.06
C ILE A 969 -1.34 4.46 -30.44
N LEU A 970 -1.95 3.81 -31.44
CA LEU A 970 -2.16 4.38 -32.78
C LEU A 970 -3.09 5.61 -32.80
N LYS A 971 -3.97 5.80 -31.80
CA LYS A 971 -4.82 6.99 -31.65
C LYS A 971 -4.12 8.13 -30.92
N GLN A 972 -3.28 7.81 -29.93
CA GLN A 972 -2.67 8.79 -29.02
C GLN A 972 -1.26 9.25 -29.45
N ALA A 973 -0.50 8.42 -30.19
CA ALA A 973 0.88 8.72 -30.56
C ALA A 973 1.00 9.85 -31.60
N THR A 974 2.02 10.69 -31.41
CA THR A 974 2.34 11.84 -32.27
C THR A 974 3.76 11.71 -32.85
N PRO A 975 4.20 12.59 -33.78
CA PRO A 975 5.59 12.67 -34.24
C PRO A 975 6.62 12.97 -33.13
N ARG A 976 6.18 13.33 -31.91
CA ARG A 976 7.03 13.54 -30.74
C ARG A 976 7.02 12.37 -29.76
N SER A 977 6.22 11.33 -29.98
CA SER A 977 6.12 10.21 -29.06
C SER A 977 7.19 9.15 -29.33
N LEU A 978 7.66 8.48 -28.27
CA LEU A 978 8.44 7.25 -28.36
C LEU A 978 7.49 6.04 -28.22
N VAL A 979 7.53 5.13 -29.19
CA VAL A 979 6.69 3.94 -29.25
C VAL A 979 7.55 2.67 -29.21
N ILE A 980 7.21 1.75 -28.33
CA ILE A 980 7.84 0.43 -28.17
C ILE A 980 6.78 -0.65 -28.42
N LEU A 981 7.01 -1.54 -29.39
CA LEU A 981 6.12 -2.66 -29.71
C LEU A 981 6.90 -3.99 -29.67
N ASP A 982 6.64 -4.81 -28.66
CA ASP A 982 7.31 -6.10 -28.43
C ASP A 982 6.43 -7.28 -28.89
N GLU A 983 6.94 -8.05 -29.86
CA GLU A 983 6.33 -9.28 -30.40
C GLU A 983 4.87 -9.13 -30.90
N LEU A 984 4.51 -7.98 -31.47
CA LEU A 984 3.18 -7.75 -32.07
C LEU A 984 2.85 -8.80 -33.14
N GLY A 985 1.65 -9.41 -33.03
CA GLY A 985 1.15 -10.45 -33.92
C GLY A 985 1.28 -11.88 -33.35
N ARG A 986 2.01 -12.08 -32.23
CA ARG A 986 2.29 -13.43 -31.69
C ARG A 986 1.05 -14.23 -31.28
N GLY A 987 -0.06 -13.55 -30.96
CA GLY A 987 -1.29 -14.18 -30.48
C GLY A 987 -2.21 -14.76 -31.57
N THR A 988 -1.83 -14.68 -32.86
CA THR A 988 -2.66 -15.10 -34.00
C THR A 988 -1.89 -15.99 -34.99
N SER A 989 -2.48 -16.30 -36.14
CA SER A 989 -1.80 -17.07 -37.19
C SER A 989 -0.57 -16.32 -37.72
N THR A 990 0.49 -17.05 -38.08
CA THR A 990 1.74 -16.46 -38.57
C THR A 990 1.55 -15.58 -39.80
N HIS A 991 0.51 -15.81 -40.62
CA HIS A 991 0.23 -14.96 -41.78
C HIS A 991 -0.44 -13.65 -41.36
N ASP A 992 -1.43 -13.70 -40.49
CA ASP A 992 -2.15 -12.52 -40.01
C ASP A 992 -1.26 -11.65 -39.11
N GLY A 993 -0.48 -12.28 -38.23
CA GLY A 993 0.46 -11.61 -37.34
C GLY A 993 1.56 -10.86 -38.11
N VAL A 994 2.14 -11.47 -39.15
CA VAL A 994 3.10 -10.79 -40.04
C VAL A 994 2.44 -9.63 -40.79
N ALA A 995 1.25 -9.82 -41.34
CA ALA A 995 0.55 -8.77 -42.09
C ALA A 995 0.19 -7.57 -41.22
N ILE A 996 -0.35 -7.81 -40.02
CA ILE A 996 -0.70 -6.77 -39.04
C ILE A 996 0.56 -6.06 -38.53
N ALA A 997 1.60 -6.81 -38.14
CA ALA A 997 2.87 -6.22 -37.70
C ALA A 997 3.49 -5.32 -38.77
N GLN A 998 3.48 -5.75 -40.05
CA GLN A 998 4.01 -4.95 -41.16
C GLN A 998 3.15 -3.70 -41.41
N ALA A 999 1.83 -3.80 -41.36
CA ALA A 999 0.93 -2.67 -41.58
C ALA A 999 1.04 -1.61 -40.46
N VAL A 1000 1.13 -2.05 -39.19
CA VAL A 1000 1.34 -1.14 -38.05
C VAL A 1000 2.71 -0.46 -38.14
N LEU A 1001 3.77 -1.19 -38.51
CA LEU A 1001 5.10 -0.60 -38.69
C LEU A 1001 5.13 0.45 -39.81
N ASP A 1002 4.51 0.19 -40.97
CA ASP A 1002 4.43 1.15 -42.08
C ASP A 1002 3.66 2.41 -41.66
N TYR A 1003 2.53 2.25 -40.97
CA TYR A 1003 1.71 3.36 -40.48
C TYR A 1003 2.44 4.22 -39.42
N MET A 1004 3.17 3.59 -38.48
CA MET A 1004 4.01 4.30 -37.51
C MET A 1004 5.08 5.15 -38.22
N VAL A 1005 5.83 4.56 -39.15
CA VAL A 1005 6.99 5.24 -39.78
C VAL A 1005 6.58 6.29 -40.82
N ARG A 1006 5.48 6.07 -41.57
CA ARG A 1006 5.04 6.96 -42.66
C ARG A 1006 3.97 7.97 -42.24
N SER A 1007 2.94 7.51 -41.52
CA SER A 1007 1.77 8.33 -41.18
C SER A 1007 1.98 9.13 -39.89
N ILE A 1008 2.32 8.45 -38.79
CA ILE A 1008 2.52 9.09 -37.46
C ILE A 1008 3.89 9.76 -37.39
N LYS A 1009 4.93 9.14 -37.97
CA LYS A 1009 6.33 9.58 -37.92
C LYS A 1009 6.91 9.69 -36.51
N SER A 1010 6.40 8.88 -35.58
CA SER A 1010 6.90 8.71 -34.22
C SER A 1010 8.26 8.02 -34.18
N LEU A 1011 9.02 8.20 -33.09
CA LEU A 1011 10.22 7.40 -32.84
C LEU A 1011 9.79 6.00 -32.41
N THR A 1012 10.24 4.95 -33.10
CA THR A 1012 9.70 3.58 -32.92
C THR A 1012 10.78 2.52 -32.70
N LEU A 1013 10.66 1.75 -31.62
CA LEU A 1013 11.40 0.50 -31.42
C LEU A 1013 10.45 -0.67 -31.63
N PHE A 1014 10.64 -1.42 -32.72
CA PHE A 1014 9.78 -2.53 -33.10
C PHE A 1014 10.56 -3.84 -32.94
N ILE A 1015 10.19 -4.67 -31.96
CA ILE A 1015 10.87 -5.93 -31.67
C ILE A 1015 10.09 -7.06 -32.33
N THR A 1016 10.74 -7.88 -33.15
CA THR A 1016 10.06 -8.98 -33.81
C THR A 1016 10.91 -10.23 -34.03
N HIS A 1017 10.23 -11.38 -34.01
CA HIS A 1017 10.75 -12.65 -34.52
C HIS A 1017 10.51 -12.85 -36.01
N TYR A 1018 9.62 -12.07 -36.64
CA TYR A 1018 9.25 -12.20 -38.04
C TYR A 1018 10.36 -11.70 -38.97
N GLN A 1019 11.24 -12.62 -39.39
CA GLN A 1019 12.33 -12.33 -40.33
C GLN A 1019 11.86 -11.77 -41.69
N HIS A 1020 10.58 -11.88 -42.03
CA HIS A 1020 10.03 -11.25 -43.24
C HIS A 1020 9.88 -9.72 -43.13
N LEU A 1021 9.72 -9.16 -41.93
CA LEU A 1021 9.70 -7.70 -41.76
C LEU A 1021 11.08 -7.06 -42.00
N SER A 1022 12.19 -7.82 -41.89
CA SER A 1022 13.52 -7.25 -42.14
C SER A 1022 13.76 -6.92 -43.62
N SER A 1023 12.99 -7.51 -44.55
CA SER A 1023 13.01 -7.08 -45.96
C SER A 1023 12.21 -5.79 -46.21
N THR A 1024 11.31 -5.41 -45.31
CA THR A 1024 10.50 -4.18 -45.45
C THR A 1024 11.35 -2.91 -45.30
N THR A 1025 12.55 -2.99 -44.71
CA THR A 1025 13.46 -1.83 -44.61
C THR A 1025 13.90 -1.28 -45.97
N HIS A 1026 13.92 -2.11 -47.02
CA HIS A 1026 14.22 -1.67 -48.38
C HIS A 1026 13.11 -0.77 -48.97
N SER A 1027 11.90 -0.82 -48.42
CA SER A 1027 10.76 0.03 -48.81
C SER A 1027 10.76 1.42 -48.13
N PHE A 1028 11.83 1.76 -47.40
CA PHE A 1028 12.00 3.06 -46.75
C PHE A 1028 13.23 3.78 -47.33
N PRO A 1029 13.05 4.73 -48.28
CA PRO A 1029 14.16 5.57 -48.71
C PRO A 1029 14.75 6.34 -47.52
N ASN A 1030 16.00 6.80 -47.64
CA ASN A 1030 16.72 7.58 -46.63
C ASN A 1030 17.03 6.87 -45.29
N ASN A 1031 16.90 5.54 -45.18
CA ASN A 1031 17.17 4.75 -43.96
C ASN A 1031 16.30 5.14 -42.75
N GLU A 1032 15.03 5.47 -43.00
CA GLU A 1032 14.06 5.84 -41.96
C GLU A 1032 13.74 4.67 -41.00
N LEU A 1033 13.79 3.43 -41.51
CA LEU A 1033 13.70 2.19 -40.77
C LEU A 1033 15.01 1.40 -40.93
N ARG A 1034 15.67 1.03 -39.83
CA ARG A 1034 16.93 0.25 -39.84
C ARG A 1034 16.80 -1.08 -39.11
N ASN A 1035 17.35 -2.14 -39.70
CA ASN A 1035 17.52 -3.44 -39.05
C ASN A 1035 18.66 -3.39 -38.02
N VAL A 1036 18.39 -3.88 -36.81
CA VAL A 1036 19.40 -4.13 -35.77
C VAL A 1036 19.19 -5.49 -35.10
N HIS A 1037 20.24 -6.03 -34.50
CA HIS A 1037 20.18 -7.28 -33.74
C HIS A 1037 21.10 -7.25 -32.52
N MET A 1038 20.78 -8.06 -31.50
CA MET A 1038 21.73 -8.33 -30.41
C MET A 1038 22.83 -9.25 -30.93
N HIS A 1039 24.08 -8.84 -30.76
CA HIS A 1039 25.26 -9.54 -31.24
C HIS A 1039 25.58 -10.76 -30.35
N PHE A 1040 25.93 -11.86 -31.01
CA PHE A 1040 26.37 -13.10 -30.39
C PHE A 1040 27.47 -13.72 -31.26
N THR A 1041 28.32 -14.54 -30.64
CA THR A 1041 29.37 -15.30 -31.33
C THR A 1041 29.09 -16.79 -31.20
N GLU A 1042 29.28 -17.52 -32.30
CA GLU A 1042 29.21 -19.00 -32.33
C GLU A 1042 30.66 -19.51 -32.34
N SER A 1043 31.09 -20.13 -31.23
CA SER A 1043 32.47 -20.55 -30.99
C SER A 1043 32.58 -22.07 -31.04
N GLY A 1044 33.18 -22.62 -32.10
CA GLY A 1044 33.51 -24.05 -32.20
C GLY A 1044 33.28 -24.66 -33.57
N THR A 1045 33.75 -25.89 -33.77
CA THR A 1045 33.73 -26.59 -35.06
C THR A 1045 32.78 -27.79 -35.06
N GLY A 1046 31.57 -27.60 -35.60
CA GLY A 1046 30.70 -28.66 -36.11
C GLY A 1046 29.91 -29.50 -35.10
N GLN A 1047 30.45 -29.79 -33.90
CA GLN A 1047 29.74 -30.55 -32.86
C GLN A 1047 29.62 -29.78 -31.54
N ASP A 1048 30.70 -29.14 -31.09
CA ASP A 1048 30.71 -28.27 -29.90
C ASP A 1048 30.67 -26.78 -30.30
N GLU A 1049 29.60 -26.32 -30.95
CA GLU A 1049 29.38 -24.88 -31.19
C GLU A 1049 28.75 -24.25 -29.92
N GLU A 1050 29.53 -23.50 -29.14
CA GLU A 1050 29.10 -22.77 -27.94
C GLU A 1050 28.71 -21.32 -28.31
N ILE A 1051 27.51 -20.88 -27.90
CA ILE A 1051 27.07 -19.49 -28.13
C ILE A 1051 27.44 -18.62 -26.95
N THR A 1052 28.20 -17.55 -27.21
CA THR A 1052 28.40 -16.45 -26.26
C THR A 1052 27.57 -15.24 -26.68
N PHE A 1053 26.65 -14.80 -25.81
CA PHE A 1053 25.93 -13.54 -25.97
C PHE A 1053 26.86 -12.38 -25.58
N LEU A 1054 26.99 -11.37 -26.46
CA LEU A 1054 27.85 -10.20 -26.20
C LEU A 1054 27.07 -8.98 -25.70
N TYR A 1055 25.73 -9.02 -25.74
CA TYR A 1055 24.82 -7.97 -25.26
C TYR A 1055 24.99 -6.59 -25.93
N GLU A 1056 25.78 -6.52 -27.00
CA GLU A 1056 26.00 -5.36 -27.87
C GLU A 1056 24.97 -5.35 -29.02
N VAL A 1057 24.40 -4.20 -29.36
CA VAL A 1057 23.52 -4.01 -30.52
C VAL A 1057 24.34 -3.70 -31.76
N ARG A 1058 24.12 -4.45 -32.85
CA ARG A 1058 24.74 -4.17 -34.17
C ARG A 1058 23.71 -4.05 -35.28
N GLY A 1059 24.05 -3.25 -36.29
CA GLY A 1059 23.26 -3.13 -37.52
C GLY A 1059 23.19 -4.45 -38.29
N GLY A 1060 22.08 -4.66 -39.01
CA GLY A 1060 21.82 -5.88 -39.76
C GLY A 1060 20.84 -6.83 -39.04
N VAL A 1061 20.66 -8.02 -39.61
CA VAL A 1061 19.64 -9.01 -39.20
C VAL A 1061 20.30 -10.21 -38.53
N ALA A 1062 19.67 -10.76 -37.48
CA ALA A 1062 20.18 -11.92 -36.77
C ALA A 1062 20.32 -13.18 -37.67
N HIS A 1063 21.41 -13.95 -37.50
CA HIS A 1063 21.65 -15.17 -38.27
C HIS A 1063 20.69 -16.33 -37.88
N ARG A 1064 20.39 -17.19 -38.87
CA ARG A 1064 19.26 -18.15 -38.84
C ARG A 1064 19.37 -19.30 -37.82
N SER A 1065 20.52 -19.52 -37.18
CA SER A 1065 20.80 -20.70 -36.35
C SER A 1065 20.08 -20.73 -34.99
N TYR A 1066 19.72 -19.56 -34.44
CA TYR A 1066 19.57 -19.37 -32.99
C TYR A 1066 18.66 -20.37 -32.26
N GLY A 1067 17.43 -20.60 -32.72
CA GLY A 1067 16.46 -21.41 -31.99
C GLY A 1067 16.88 -22.87 -31.77
N LEU A 1068 17.62 -23.45 -32.72
CA LEU A 1068 18.17 -24.81 -32.62
C LEU A 1068 19.34 -24.86 -31.64
N ASN A 1069 20.13 -23.79 -31.58
CA ASN A 1069 21.28 -23.69 -30.68
C ASN A 1069 20.84 -23.44 -29.23
N VAL A 1070 19.72 -22.74 -28.99
CA VAL A 1070 19.06 -22.72 -27.66
C VAL A 1070 18.55 -24.11 -27.27
N ALA A 1071 17.92 -24.83 -28.19
CA ALA A 1071 17.47 -26.19 -27.91
C ALA A 1071 18.64 -27.13 -27.58
N ARG A 1072 19.83 -26.90 -28.15
CA ARG A 1072 21.09 -27.56 -27.75
C ARG A 1072 21.50 -27.19 -26.31
N LEU A 1073 21.51 -25.91 -25.95
CA LEU A 1073 21.80 -25.44 -24.58
C LEU A 1073 20.81 -26.01 -23.55
N ALA A 1074 19.55 -26.20 -23.93
CA ALA A 1074 18.52 -26.87 -23.13
C ALA A 1074 18.66 -28.41 -23.07
N ASN A 1075 19.77 -28.98 -23.57
CA ASN A 1075 20.05 -30.41 -23.62
C ASN A 1075 19.01 -31.27 -24.38
N LEU A 1076 18.36 -30.74 -25.42
CA LEU A 1076 17.51 -31.59 -26.27
C LEU A 1076 18.36 -32.62 -27.06
N PRO A 1077 17.84 -33.83 -27.34
CA PRO A 1077 18.63 -34.88 -28.00
C PRO A 1077 19.14 -34.47 -29.40
N GLY A 1078 20.42 -34.69 -29.66
CA GLY A 1078 21.06 -34.39 -30.95
C GLY A 1078 20.29 -34.90 -32.20
N PRO A 1079 19.76 -36.14 -32.23
CA PRO A 1079 18.95 -36.61 -33.36
C PRO A 1079 17.66 -35.81 -33.60
N LEU A 1080 17.06 -35.25 -32.55
CA LEU A 1080 15.88 -34.38 -32.66
C LEU A 1080 16.29 -33.00 -33.19
N LEU A 1081 17.42 -32.46 -32.74
CA LEU A 1081 17.96 -31.20 -33.24
C LEU A 1081 18.28 -31.27 -34.74
N GLU A 1082 18.86 -32.37 -35.21
CA GLU A 1082 19.17 -32.52 -36.64
C GLU A 1082 17.91 -32.73 -37.49
N GLN A 1083 16.91 -33.48 -37.01
CA GLN A 1083 15.59 -33.54 -37.65
C GLN A 1083 14.92 -32.16 -37.72
N ALA A 1084 15.00 -31.36 -36.65
CA ALA A 1084 14.48 -29.99 -36.62
C ALA A 1084 15.25 -29.07 -37.59
N ARG A 1085 16.58 -29.21 -37.70
CA ARG A 1085 17.43 -28.50 -38.68
C ARG A 1085 17.04 -28.83 -40.11
N GLN A 1086 16.78 -30.10 -40.42
CA GLN A 1086 16.31 -30.54 -41.73
C GLN A 1086 14.91 -30.00 -42.04
N LYS A 1087 13.97 -30.09 -41.09
CA LYS A 1087 12.59 -29.58 -41.25
C LYS A 1087 12.52 -28.05 -41.39
N SER A 1088 13.41 -27.32 -40.70
CA SER A 1088 13.58 -25.87 -40.87
C SER A 1088 14.01 -25.53 -42.31
N LYS A 1089 15.04 -26.19 -42.84
CA LYS A 1089 15.49 -26.02 -44.24
C LYS A 1089 14.40 -26.39 -45.25
N GLU A 1090 13.72 -27.52 -45.07
CA GLU A 1090 12.60 -27.93 -45.94
C GLU A 1090 11.50 -26.87 -46.01
N LEU A 1091 11.15 -26.25 -44.87
CA LEU A 1091 10.12 -25.21 -44.80
C LEU A 1091 10.59 -23.91 -45.46
N GLU A 1092 11.83 -23.49 -45.21
CA GLU A 1092 12.44 -22.30 -45.83
C GLU A 1092 12.50 -22.45 -47.36
N GLU A 1093 12.99 -23.59 -47.87
CA GLU A 1093 13.00 -23.87 -49.31
C GLU A 1093 11.59 -23.88 -49.91
N LYS A 1094 10.61 -24.47 -49.21
CA LYS A 1094 9.22 -24.51 -49.67
C LYS A 1094 8.58 -23.12 -49.74
N ILE A 1095 8.96 -22.21 -48.83
CA ILE A 1095 8.56 -20.79 -48.87
C ILE A 1095 9.30 -20.04 -50.00
N ARG A 1096 10.62 -20.21 -50.14
CA ARG A 1096 11.42 -19.60 -51.22
C ARG A 1096 10.92 -20.02 -52.60
N ARG A 1097 10.68 -21.32 -52.83
CA ARG A 1097 10.13 -21.86 -54.09
C ARG A 1097 8.73 -21.31 -54.38
N ARG A 1098 7.88 -21.10 -53.37
CA ARG A 1098 6.57 -20.45 -53.51
C ARG A 1098 6.69 -18.97 -53.89
N LYS A 1099 7.57 -18.19 -53.23
CA LYS A 1099 7.86 -16.80 -53.61
C LYS A 1099 8.32 -16.74 -55.08
N LEU A 1100 9.31 -17.55 -55.45
CA LEU A 1100 9.90 -17.56 -56.79
C LEU A 1100 8.87 -17.95 -57.88
N ALA A 1101 8.03 -18.95 -57.62
CA ALA A 1101 6.93 -19.32 -58.53
C ALA A 1101 5.86 -18.21 -58.65
N GLY A 1102 5.54 -17.51 -57.56
CA GLY A 1102 4.65 -16.35 -57.56
C GLY A 1102 5.23 -15.17 -58.35
N LEU A 1103 6.54 -14.91 -58.21
CA LEU A 1103 7.27 -13.87 -58.91
C LEU A 1103 7.32 -14.16 -60.43
N VAL A 1104 7.63 -15.40 -60.83
CA VAL A 1104 7.55 -15.84 -62.23
C VAL A 1104 6.12 -15.74 -62.77
N SER A 1105 5.10 -16.03 -61.97
CA SER A 1105 3.69 -15.81 -62.35
C SER A 1105 3.28 -14.34 -62.41
N ALA A 1106 4.00 -13.42 -61.76
CA ALA A 1106 3.77 -11.97 -61.85
C ALA A 1106 4.43 -11.40 -63.12
N VAL A 1107 5.70 -11.75 -63.36
CA VAL A 1107 6.42 -11.43 -64.62
C VAL A 1107 5.66 -11.98 -65.83
N GLY A 1108 5.15 -13.22 -65.76
CA GLY A 1108 4.35 -13.82 -66.83
C GLY A 1108 3.00 -13.13 -67.08
N ARG A 1109 2.52 -12.29 -66.15
CA ARG A 1109 1.31 -11.46 -66.33
C ARG A 1109 1.63 -10.07 -66.87
N THR A 1110 2.69 -9.42 -66.40
CA THR A 1110 3.11 -8.12 -66.94
C THR A 1110 3.63 -8.23 -68.37
N VAL A 1111 4.40 -9.28 -68.69
CA VAL A 1111 4.85 -9.56 -70.07
C VAL A 1111 3.71 -10.05 -70.98
N GLY A 1112 2.57 -10.47 -70.41
CA GLY A 1112 1.40 -10.97 -71.14
C GLY A 1112 0.23 -9.97 -71.26
N GLY A 1113 0.32 -8.78 -70.68
CA GLY A 1113 -0.73 -7.76 -70.67
C GLY A 1113 -0.38 -6.57 -71.57
N SER A 1114 -1.30 -6.15 -72.44
CA SER A 1114 -1.12 -5.01 -73.33
C SER A 1114 -1.79 -3.75 -72.78
N ASN A 1115 -1.03 -2.66 -72.64
CA ASN A 1115 -1.47 -1.28 -72.35
C ASN A 1115 -2.54 -1.11 -71.26
N ASP A 1116 -2.12 -0.80 -70.04
CA ASP A 1116 -2.76 0.26 -69.26
C ASP A 1116 -1.73 0.93 -68.31
N GLY A 1117 -1.91 2.22 -68.03
CA GLY A 1117 -0.84 3.14 -67.61
C GLY A 1117 -0.38 3.11 -66.14
N ASP A 1118 -0.24 1.93 -65.53
CA ASP A 1118 0.02 1.75 -64.07
C ASP A 1118 1.37 1.04 -63.78
N ASP A 1119 2.31 1.10 -64.75
CA ASP A 1119 3.51 0.24 -64.81
C ASP A 1119 4.60 0.53 -63.75
N GLU A 1120 4.79 1.78 -63.31
CA GLU A 1120 5.90 2.11 -62.39
C GLU A 1120 5.79 1.35 -61.06
N GLY A 1121 4.60 1.30 -60.45
CA GLY A 1121 4.35 0.58 -59.21
C GLY A 1121 4.40 -0.95 -59.36
N LEU A 1122 4.22 -1.48 -60.57
CA LEU A 1122 4.45 -2.90 -60.88
C LEU A 1122 5.94 -3.18 -61.08
N MET A 1123 6.68 -2.27 -61.70
CA MET A 1123 8.12 -2.41 -61.93
C MET A 1123 8.91 -2.30 -60.61
N GLU A 1124 8.58 -1.36 -59.72
CA GLU A 1124 9.13 -1.32 -58.35
C GLU A 1124 8.86 -2.61 -57.58
N ARG A 1125 7.64 -3.16 -57.68
CA ARG A 1125 7.29 -4.45 -57.04
C ARG A 1125 8.07 -5.62 -57.61
N LEU A 1126 8.39 -5.61 -58.90
CA LEU A 1126 9.23 -6.64 -59.52
C LEU A 1126 10.71 -6.49 -59.13
N ILE A 1127 11.24 -5.28 -59.10
CA ILE A 1127 12.61 -4.98 -58.67
C ILE A 1127 12.80 -5.37 -57.19
N SER A 1128 11.97 -4.85 -56.30
CA SER A 1128 12.03 -5.19 -54.85
C SER A 1128 11.71 -6.66 -54.54
N SER A 1129 11.03 -7.38 -55.44
CA SER A 1129 10.87 -8.84 -55.33
C SER A 1129 12.10 -9.61 -55.84
N ALA A 1130 12.83 -9.07 -56.81
CA ALA A 1130 14.08 -9.63 -57.32
C ALA A 1130 15.24 -9.42 -56.34
N GLU A 1131 15.28 -8.28 -55.63
CA GLU A 1131 16.22 -8.01 -54.53
C GLU A 1131 15.96 -8.86 -53.27
N GLN A 1132 14.79 -9.52 -53.18
CA GLN A 1132 14.42 -10.45 -52.09
C GLN A 1132 14.85 -11.91 -52.33
N LEU A 1133 15.59 -12.21 -53.40
CA LEU A 1133 15.99 -13.57 -53.82
C LEU A 1133 17.46 -13.91 -53.52
#